data_AF-A0A084A6I7-F1
#
_entry.id   AF-A0A084A6I7-F1
#
_cell.length_a   1.000
_cell.length_b   1.000
_cell.length_c   1.000
_cell.angle_alpha   90.00
_cell.angle_beta   90.00
_cell.angle_gamma   90.00
#
_symmetry.space_group_name_H-M   'P 1'
#
loop_
_entity.id
_entity.type
_entity.pdbx_description
1 polymer ?
#
loop_
_entity_poly.entity_id
_entity_poly.type
_entity_poly.pdbx_seq_one_letter_code
_entity_poly.pdbx_strand_id
1 'polypeptide(L)'
;MSLNVIYVSANGTKNALGTENSPMDLATAVYAGGENSIIVLLNSAGAIQTSGVALFKNQYILGEGASAVVYHADGVTTENYTAPGSGGALLNGISKYNAVVGTNMHTEGPAVVGVTASGGVNNAGIIAETRYNFVLSGQSNMAGWENVADFDPELRSVQEQVKIWTGKQFESLTPNKNTNPLEFGAAPAKSWAGSELSLGVNLTQALGSEVYLTKVTSGGTSIVRWLNGDMLTHIFTNTLKSSQAIADQGYAPFIGGVGWTQGEHDYGRHSDYDQKLLTLLARMQTEFAMEDLKLIASGTSPYLGGPQIEAELQQAANASDRIEFFSMQHFQKSSNGLVHFDAEGYSYMGYQFAVNLLKDLMGSPVSQEDITGYIPMWLRPVAPEANDDRVTVIAGLTDDTGNVLLNDSDYNPQAIHVSAVGNRMDAVGEWINLEQGGRIQISANGKYIFEHQGAYADLAFGESVRIAIDYQISDEAALTNHAQLQLVIYGQGPADQHTTIYGNQNNNVLTGSDQNDIIYGYEGNDVIYGNNGSEIIFAGAGHDIIYAAKNGNTEDAEARHIIYAGEGSDTVYGAKGDDFIDLGEGNNTVRSYGGNDEIIAGDGNDNIFAASNNLQLDKGFTKQINSGAGNDYIETSDSDDTIVGGDGNKRIYTYGGTDSIKVGNGDNTIRAYATDRNDDINVTKTIISGNGRDIIDTSYGNDKIMVGNGNKIIRTYGGNDTITTGNGNNYIDTARNRNEGSGNTVKVITGSGNDVIHTGASNDLIDSGDGSNTIFSYGGDDYIKTGSGNDNIHANASNRNDDIGHSKTVISDGGRDVIHTSYSNDTVILGDGQKTVFTYGGNDSITTGNGNNYIDTAVSRLAGSGNETTIQTGDGNNVIHTSRTDDYIVTGNGNDIIHAYGGNNIIESGGGNDMIFAFDLDRNNDKDKENYIDAGAGNDTVHGTQGEDTIIGGYGDDTLYGYTGNDLFIFSDSAGKDIIADFNVKDDKILFSNSALSFDDLHFKAVNNDTIVSYFDSQITLRGVAIVNIEENLFIF
;
A
#
# COMPACT_ATOMS: atom_id res chain seq x y z
N MET A 1 -48.78 -36.68 11.54
CA MET A 1 -49.22 -35.30 11.83
C MET A 1 -49.15 -34.53 10.53
N SER A 2 -50.21 -33.84 10.14
CA SER A 2 -50.24 -33.05 8.90
C SER A 2 -49.29 -31.87 9.04
N LEU A 3 -48.28 -31.79 8.18
CA LEU A 3 -47.23 -30.79 8.17
C LEU A 3 -47.64 -29.65 7.21
N ASN A 4 -47.67 -28.39 7.67
CA ASN A 4 -48.41 -27.35 6.94
C ASN A 4 -47.57 -26.29 6.20
N VAL A 5 -46.30 -26.02 6.52
CA VAL A 5 -45.43 -25.11 5.72
C VAL A 5 -43.94 -25.47 5.88
N ILE A 6 -43.18 -25.43 4.77
CA ILE A 6 -41.71 -25.59 4.72
C ILE A 6 -41.08 -24.24 4.33
N TYR A 7 -40.19 -23.71 5.17
CA TYR A 7 -39.33 -22.57 4.82
C TYR A 7 -37.91 -23.05 4.53
N VAL A 8 -37.31 -22.51 3.47
CA VAL A 8 -35.88 -22.68 3.15
C VAL A 8 -35.20 -21.33 3.16
N SER A 9 -34.08 -21.21 3.88
CA SER A 9 -33.18 -20.06 3.82
C SER A 9 -31.85 -20.51 3.22
N ALA A 10 -31.57 -20.04 2.01
CA ALA A 10 -30.25 -20.08 1.40
C ALA A 10 -29.70 -18.64 1.38
N ASN A 11 -28.45 -18.45 1.81
CA ASN A 11 -27.71 -17.16 1.73
C ASN A 11 -28.44 -15.94 2.33
N GLY A 12 -29.19 -16.12 3.42
CA GLY A 12 -29.81 -15.00 4.16
C GLY A 12 -31.14 -14.47 3.60
N THR A 13 -31.75 -15.10 2.59
CA THR A 13 -33.09 -14.70 2.10
C THR A 13 -34.17 -15.77 2.37
N LYS A 14 -35.34 -15.34 2.87
CA LYS A 14 -36.49 -16.22 3.17
C LYS A 14 -37.39 -16.39 1.94
N ASN A 15 -37.46 -17.60 1.37
CA ASN A 15 -38.47 -17.96 0.36
C ASN A 15 -39.35 -19.11 0.87
N ALA A 16 -40.67 -18.98 0.72
CA ALA A 16 -41.62 -20.05 1.04
C ALA A 16 -41.81 -20.94 -0.20
N LEU A 17 -41.49 -22.23 -0.10
CA LEU A 17 -41.51 -23.16 -1.23
C LEU A 17 -42.79 -24.03 -1.30
N GLY A 18 -43.67 -23.94 -0.30
CA GLY A 18 -44.97 -24.64 -0.29
C GLY A 18 -46.03 -23.84 0.47
N THR A 19 -47.31 -24.10 0.17
CA THR A 19 -48.45 -23.49 0.87
C THR A 19 -49.37 -24.57 1.44
N GLU A 20 -50.22 -24.21 2.39
CA GLU A 20 -51.14 -25.13 3.08
C GLU A 20 -52.07 -25.91 2.11
N ASN A 21 -52.32 -25.34 0.91
CA ASN A 21 -53.16 -25.94 -0.14
C ASN A 21 -52.37 -26.73 -1.21
N SER A 22 -51.04 -26.73 -1.18
CA SER A 22 -50.15 -27.51 -2.05
C SER A 22 -48.84 -27.81 -1.32
N PRO A 23 -48.83 -28.78 -0.40
CA PRO A 23 -47.65 -29.13 0.38
C PRO A 23 -46.60 -29.80 -0.50
N MET A 24 -45.36 -29.35 -0.40
CA MET A 24 -44.19 -29.97 -1.03
C MET A 24 -43.65 -31.08 -0.11
N ASP A 25 -43.24 -32.22 -0.68
CA ASP A 25 -42.61 -33.29 0.09
C ASP A 25 -41.17 -32.91 0.49
N LEU A 26 -40.71 -33.43 1.64
CA LEU A 26 -39.44 -33.09 2.26
C LEU A 26 -38.23 -33.44 1.38
N ALA A 27 -38.27 -34.55 0.63
CA ALA A 27 -37.18 -34.94 -0.26
C ALA A 27 -37.03 -33.94 -1.42
N THR A 28 -38.15 -33.46 -1.96
CA THR A 28 -38.15 -32.43 -3.01
C THR A 28 -37.67 -31.06 -2.48
N ALA A 29 -38.01 -30.71 -1.23
CA ALA A 29 -37.56 -29.48 -0.58
C ALA A 29 -36.04 -29.46 -0.29
N VAL A 30 -35.48 -30.59 0.12
CA VAL A 30 -34.03 -30.76 0.31
C VAL A 30 -33.27 -30.63 -1.03
N TYR A 31 -33.82 -31.19 -2.11
CA TYR A 31 -33.20 -31.10 -3.43
C TYR A 31 -33.26 -29.68 -4.03
N ALA A 32 -34.34 -28.93 -3.76
CA ALA A 32 -34.51 -27.57 -4.27
C ALA A 32 -33.69 -26.50 -3.52
N GLY A 33 -33.29 -26.76 -2.27
CA GLY A 33 -32.50 -25.82 -1.46
C GLY A 33 -31.00 -25.81 -1.74
N GLY A 34 -30.45 -26.85 -2.38
CA GLY A 34 -29.01 -27.02 -2.57
C GLY A 34 -28.24 -27.28 -1.26
N GLU A 35 -26.92 -27.46 -1.36
CA GLU A 35 -26.04 -27.58 -0.19
C GLU A 35 -26.13 -26.30 0.67
N ASN A 36 -26.16 -26.47 2.01
CA ASN A 36 -26.25 -25.41 3.03
C ASN A 36 -27.63 -24.76 3.27
N SER A 37 -28.72 -25.38 2.84
CA SER A 37 -30.08 -24.89 3.13
C SER A 37 -30.62 -25.25 4.52
N ILE A 38 -31.27 -24.28 5.20
CA ILE A 38 -31.98 -24.49 6.49
C ILE A 38 -33.47 -24.76 6.23
N ILE A 39 -34.00 -25.88 6.72
CA ILE A 39 -35.41 -26.27 6.54
C ILE A 39 -36.19 -26.16 7.87
N VAL A 40 -37.23 -25.33 7.90
CA VAL A 40 -38.09 -25.14 9.10
C VAL A 40 -39.51 -25.64 8.84
N LEU A 41 -40.03 -26.47 9.76
CA LEU A 41 -41.35 -27.11 9.68
C LEU A 41 -42.31 -26.48 10.70
N LEU A 42 -43.46 -25.97 10.26
CA LEU A 42 -44.47 -25.34 11.14
C LEU A 42 -45.74 -26.20 11.26
N ASN A 43 -46.34 -26.22 12.46
CA ASN A 43 -47.69 -26.76 12.68
C ASN A 43 -48.75 -25.63 12.72
N SER A 44 -50.03 -26.02 12.72
CA SER A 44 -51.19 -25.12 12.59
C SER A 44 -51.42 -24.13 13.74
N ALA A 45 -50.56 -24.09 14.76
CA ALA A 45 -50.68 -23.18 15.91
C ALA A 45 -49.55 -22.14 16.01
N GLY A 46 -48.58 -22.11 15.08
CA GLY A 46 -47.56 -21.05 15.02
C GLY A 46 -46.57 -20.97 16.20
N ALA A 47 -46.57 -21.94 17.12
CA ALA A 47 -45.63 -22.02 18.24
C ALA A 47 -44.46 -22.96 17.93
N ILE A 48 -43.23 -22.47 18.13
CA ILE A 48 -41.99 -23.23 17.97
C ILE A 48 -41.85 -24.22 19.13
N GLN A 49 -42.09 -25.50 18.86
CA GLN A 49 -41.49 -26.60 19.63
C GLN A 49 -40.33 -27.13 18.79
N THR A 50 -39.10 -26.82 19.19
CA THR A 50 -37.91 -27.41 18.57
C THR A 50 -37.87 -28.90 18.90
N SER A 51 -38.15 -29.75 17.92
CA SER A 51 -37.66 -31.12 17.90
C SER A 51 -37.00 -31.39 16.54
N GLY A 52 -35.67 -31.38 16.53
CA GLY A 52 -34.86 -32.02 15.50
C GLY A 52 -33.93 -31.10 14.71
N VAL A 53 -32.69 -30.97 15.21
CA VAL A 53 -31.46 -30.61 14.50
C VAL A 53 -31.34 -29.15 14.01
N ALA A 54 -30.46 -28.41 14.67
CA ALA A 54 -29.71 -27.31 14.06
C ALA A 54 -28.24 -27.69 14.17
N LEU A 55 -27.45 -27.58 13.10
CA LEU A 55 -25.99 -27.47 13.16
C LEU A 55 -25.39 -27.03 11.83
N PHE A 56 -24.35 -26.19 11.95
CA PHE A 56 -23.43 -25.73 10.91
C PHE A 56 -22.12 -26.50 11.11
N LYS A 57 -21.50 -26.99 10.03
CA LYS A 57 -20.16 -27.63 9.97
C LYS A 57 -19.87 -28.70 11.06
N ASN A 58 -20.18 -29.97 10.76
CA ASN A 58 -19.63 -31.19 11.36
C ASN A 58 -19.68 -31.39 12.90
N GLN A 59 -20.70 -30.89 13.59
CA GLN A 59 -21.00 -31.32 14.97
C GLN A 59 -22.46 -31.80 15.09
N TYR A 60 -22.76 -32.73 16.01
CA TYR A 60 -24.12 -33.20 16.33
C TYR A 60 -24.40 -32.99 17.82
N ILE A 61 -25.48 -32.27 18.18
CA ILE A 61 -25.95 -32.12 19.57
C ILE A 61 -27.44 -32.46 19.64
N LEU A 62 -27.80 -33.38 20.54
CA LEU A 62 -29.19 -33.74 20.84
C LEU A 62 -29.65 -33.00 22.09
N GLY A 63 -30.80 -32.33 22.01
CA GLY A 63 -31.48 -31.75 23.18
C GLY A 63 -32.03 -32.82 24.12
N GLU A 64 -32.36 -32.43 25.36
CA GLU A 64 -32.84 -33.33 26.40
C GLU A 64 -34.09 -34.12 25.94
N GLY A 65 -34.03 -35.46 26.01
CA GLY A 65 -35.10 -36.36 25.54
C GLY A 65 -35.24 -36.50 24.02
N ALA A 66 -34.39 -35.84 23.23
CA ALA A 66 -34.43 -35.94 21.78
C ALA A 66 -33.92 -37.31 21.30
N SER A 67 -34.55 -37.82 20.23
CA SER A 67 -34.05 -38.96 19.46
C SER A 67 -33.74 -38.53 18.04
N ALA A 68 -32.62 -38.98 17.48
CA ALA A 68 -32.26 -38.74 16.08
C ALA A 68 -31.98 -40.05 15.34
N VAL A 69 -32.27 -40.02 14.05
CA VAL A 69 -31.96 -41.10 13.11
C VAL A 69 -31.01 -40.53 12.07
N VAL A 70 -29.77 -41.02 12.05
CA VAL A 70 -28.77 -40.60 11.06
C VAL A 70 -28.81 -41.57 9.89
N TYR A 71 -28.93 -41.03 8.68
CA TYR A 71 -28.87 -41.80 7.43
C TYR A 71 -27.48 -41.62 6.82
N HIS A 72 -26.82 -42.72 6.46
CA HIS A 72 -25.52 -42.65 5.80
C HIS A 72 -25.67 -42.36 4.29
N ALA A 73 -24.55 -42.05 3.63
CA ALA A 73 -24.51 -41.64 2.22
C ALA A 73 -25.10 -42.67 1.23
N ASP A 74 -25.33 -43.91 1.66
CA ASP A 74 -25.99 -44.95 0.87
C ASP A 74 -27.53 -44.84 0.83
N GLY A 75 -28.12 -43.95 1.65
CA GLY A 75 -29.56 -43.68 1.73
C GLY A 75 -30.40 -44.83 2.32
N VAL A 76 -29.78 -45.90 2.83
CA VAL A 76 -30.48 -47.10 3.30
C VAL A 76 -30.10 -47.48 4.73
N THR A 77 -28.86 -47.24 5.17
CA THR A 77 -28.47 -47.54 6.56
C THR A 77 -28.85 -46.42 7.51
N THR A 78 -29.40 -46.80 8.67
CA THR A 78 -29.82 -45.87 9.73
C THR A 78 -29.28 -46.25 11.10
N GLU A 79 -28.88 -45.24 11.87
CA GLU A 79 -28.54 -45.37 13.28
C GLU A 79 -29.43 -44.47 14.14
N ASN A 80 -29.97 -45.02 15.23
CA ASN A 80 -30.88 -44.32 16.14
C ASN A 80 -30.18 -43.97 17.45
N TYR A 81 -30.30 -42.71 17.86
CA TYR A 81 -29.71 -42.17 19.07
C TYR A 81 -30.78 -41.53 19.96
N THR A 82 -30.72 -41.73 21.28
CA THR A 82 -31.64 -41.13 22.27
C THR A 82 -30.87 -40.67 23.51
N ALA A 83 -31.06 -39.42 23.93
CA ALA A 83 -30.37 -38.85 25.12
C ALA A 83 -31.11 -39.19 26.43
N PRO A 84 -30.45 -39.77 27.47
CA PRO A 84 -31.05 -40.02 28.78
C PRO A 84 -31.01 -38.74 29.66
N GLY A 85 -32.05 -38.56 30.49
CA GLY A 85 -32.36 -37.29 31.17
C GLY A 85 -31.46 -36.87 32.35
N SER A 86 -31.51 -35.56 32.62
CA SER A 86 -30.80 -34.78 33.65
C SER A 86 -29.27 -34.91 33.65
N GLY A 87 -28.62 -33.93 33.01
CA GLY A 87 -27.16 -33.88 32.81
C GLY A 87 -26.81 -34.57 31.50
N GLY A 88 -26.64 -33.78 30.43
CA GLY A 88 -26.40 -34.29 29.08
C GLY A 88 -25.40 -35.44 29.04
N ALA A 89 -25.78 -36.53 28.37
CA ALA A 89 -24.85 -37.61 28.12
C ALA A 89 -23.83 -37.14 27.08
N LEU A 90 -22.54 -37.16 27.45
CA LEU A 90 -21.45 -37.15 26.48
C LEU A 90 -21.68 -38.33 25.52
N LEU A 91 -21.72 -38.02 24.22
CA LEU A 91 -21.37 -39.00 23.20
C LEU A 91 -19.93 -39.43 23.50
N ASN A 92 -19.75 -40.61 24.08
CA ASN A 92 -18.47 -41.33 24.03
C ASN A 92 -18.28 -41.88 22.60
N GLY A 93 -18.22 -40.97 21.64
CA GLY A 93 -17.46 -41.13 20.42
C GLY A 93 -16.23 -40.27 20.62
N ILE A 94 -15.07 -40.92 20.69
CA ILE A 94 -13.77 -40.24 20.79
C ILE A 94 -13.64 -39.35 19.54
N SER A 95 -14.05 -38.09 19.63
CA SER A 95 -13.61 -37.06 18.70
C SER A 95 -12.17 -36.77 19.07
N LYS A 96 -11.26 -37.17 18.19
CA LYS A 96 -9.82 -36.92 18.29
C LYS A 96 -9.43 -35.44 18.27
N TYR A 97 -10.39 -34.50 18.21
CA TYR A 97 -10.15 -33.11 17.86
C TYR A 97 -10.35 -32.08 18.99
N ASN A 98 -10.74 -32.47 20.21
CA ASN A 98 -10.95 -31.50 21.31
C ASN A 98 -9.97 -31.72 22.46
N ALA A 99 -8.73 -31.30 22.29
CA ALA A 99 -7.78 -31.15 23.40
C ALA A 99 -7.65 -29.67 23.78
N VAL A 100 -8.26 -29.29 24.91
CA VAL A 100 -7.92 -28.06 25.62
C VAL A 100 -6.54 -28.28 26.25
N VAL A 101 -5.60 -27.37 26.00
CA VAL A 101 -4.25 -27.40 26.59
C VAL A 101 -4.36 -27.43 28.13
N GLY A 102 -3.81 -28.45 28.79
CA GLY A 102 -3.69 -28.50 30.26
C GLY A 102 -4.10 -29.79 30.98
N THR A 103 -4.44 -30.88 30.30
CA THR A 103 -4.77 -32.17 30.95
C THR A 103 -3.65 -33.21 30.85
N ASN A 104 -2.40 -32.83 31.15
CA ASN A 104 -1.35 -33.83 31.34
C ASN A 104 -1.22 -34.21 32.83
N MET A 105 -1.36 -35.51 33.12
CA MET A 105 -1.39 -36.10 34.47
C MET A 105 -0.05 -36.07 35.24
N HIS A 106 0.91 -35.22 34.88
CA HIS A 106 2.28 -35.31 35.40
C HIS A 106 2.94 -34.02 35.93
N THR A 107 2.23 -32.91 36.08
CA THR A 107 2.74 -31.76 36.87
C THR A 107 1.70 -31.30 37.89
N GLU A 108 2.09 -31.20 39.16
CA GLU A 108 1.27 -30.72 40.28
C GLU A 108 1.02 -29.20 40.17
N GLY A 109 0.30 -28.77 39.13
CA GLY A 109 -0.24 -27.41 38.98
C GLY A 109 -1.77 -27.46 38.94
N PRO A 110 -2.48 -26.46 39.50
CA PRO A 110 -3.93 -26.47 39.49
C PRO A 110 -4.43 -26.43 38.05
N ALA A 111 -5.31 -27.37 37.69
CA ALA A 111 -6.21 -27.22 36.54
C ALA A 111 -6.85 -25.82 36.61
N VAL A 112 -7.01 -25.15 35.47
CA VAL A 112 -7.62 -23.82 35.39
C VAL A 112 -8.94 -23.83 36.17
N VAL A 113 -8.97 -23.13 37.31
CA VAL A 113 -10.16 -23.01 38.14
C VAL A 113 -11.12 -22.11 37.38
N GLY A 114 -12.12 -22.73 36.74
CA GLY A 114 -13.12 -22.06 35.90
C GLY A 114 -13.54 -22.88 34.69
N VAL A 115 -12.71 -23.84 34.24
CA VAL A 115 -13.02 -24.68 33.08
C VAL A 115 -13.51 -26.05 33.55
N THR A 116 -14.81 -26.14 33.85
CA THR A 116 -15.51 -27.44 33.77
C THR A 116 -15.43 -27.90 32.32
N ALA A 117 -14.89 -29.09 32.08
CA ALA A 117 -14.84 -29.68 30.75
C ALA A 117 -16.25 -29.77 30.15
N SER A 118 -16.57 -28.90 29.21
CA SER A 118 -17.72 -28.99 28.33
C SER A 118 -17.53 -28.00 27.18
N GLY A 119 -18.14 -28.28 26.02
CA GLY A 119 -18.64 -27.21 25.16
C GLY A 119 -19.68 -26.43 25.98
N GLY A 120 -19.16 -25.55 26.84
CA GLY A 120 -19.82 -25.06 28.04
C GLY A 120 -20.83 -23.99 27.72
N VAL A 121 -22.05 -24.45 27.50
CA VAL A 121 -23.26 -23.71 27.80
C VAL A 121 -23.10 -23.01 29.15
N ASN A 122 -23.09 -21.67 29.17
CA ASN A 122 -23.13 -20.92 30.43
C ASN A 122 -24.43 -21.25 31.20
N ASN A 123 -24.58 -20.80 32.45
CA ASN A 123 -25.80 -21.03 33.25
C ASN A 123 -27.11 -20.54 32.59
N ALA A 124 -27.04 -19.88 31.42
CA ALA A 124 -28.15 -19.37 30.64
C ALA A 124 -28.43 -20.11 29.31
N GLY A 125 -27.70 -21.16 28.92
CA GLY A 125 -28.09 -21.97 27.74
C GLY A 125 -27.41 -21.64 26.40
N ILE A 126 -26.35 -20.81 26.35
CA ILE A 126 -25.76 -20.32 25.08
C ILE A 126 -24.45 -21.05 24.69
N ILE A 127 -24.33 -21.50 23.44
CA ILE A 127 -23.13 -22.15 22.85
C ILE A 127 -22.07 -21.08 22.51
N ALA A 128 -20.84 -21.24 23.00
CA ALA A 128 -19.70 -20.37 22.66
C ALA A 128 -19.17 -20.65 21.24
N GLU A 129 -18.88 -19.59 20.48
CA GLU A 129 -18.29 -19.68 19.13
C GLU A 129 -16.83 -20.16 19.19
N THR A 130 -16.41 -21.01 18.25
CA THR A 130 -15.02 -21.52 18.19
C THR A 130 -14.09 -20.52 17.52
N ARG A 131 -12.90 -20.29 18.08
CA ARG A 131 -11.85 -19.43 17.51
C ARG A 131 -10.55 -20.21 17.32
N TYR A 132 -9.93 -20.03 16.16
CA TYR A 132 -8.69 -20.72 15.79
C TYR A 132 -7.45 -19.95 16.24
N ASN A 133 -6.57 -20.64 16.95
CA ASN A 133 -5.25 -20.19 17.39
C ASN A 133 -4.16 -20.95 16.61
N PHE A 134 -3.44 -20.27 15.72
CA PHE A 134 -2.35 -20.85 14.94
C PHE A 134 -1.01 -20.54 15.58
N VAL A 135 -0.14 -21.55 15.69
CA VAL A 135 1.17 -21.40 16.31
C VAL A 135 2.24 -21.21 15.24
N LEU A 136 3.04 -20.16 15.34
CA LEU A 136 4.15 -19.88 14.42
C LEU A 136 5.47 -20.02 15.15
N SER A 137 6.37 -20.88 14.67
CA SER A 137 7.62 -21.15 15.35
C SER A 137 8.81 -21.42 14.43
N GLY A 138 10.03 -21.36 14.98
CA GLY A 138 11.27 -21.46 14.23
C GLY A 138 12.20 -20.26 14.43
N GLN A 139 13.08 -20.00 13.47
CA GLN A 139 14.15 -19.01 13.61
C GLN A 139 13.85 -17.66 12.94
N SER A 140 14.88 -16.95 12.46
CA SER A 140 14.77 -15.57 11.97
C SER A 140 13.78 -15.40 10.82
N ASN A 141 13.69 -16.34 9.88
CA ASN A 141 12.70 -16.24 8.80
C ASN A 141 11.26 -16.39 9.31
N MET A 142 10.96 -17.23 10.30
CA MET A 142 9.64 -17.19 10.95
C MET A 142 9.44 -15.88 11.73
N ALA A 143 10.50 -15.33 12.33
CA ALA A 143 10.42 -14.09 13.11
C ALA A 143 10.07 -12.86 12.25
N GLY A 144 10.41 -12.87 10.95
CA GLY A 144 10.19 -11.73 10.05
C GLY A 144 11.30 -10.69 10.18
N TRP A 145 12.06 -10.49 9.11
CA TRP A 145 13.24 -9.63 9.08
C TRP A 145 13.23 -8.61 7.94
N GLU A 146 12.09 -8.45 7.29
CA GLU A 146 11.93 -7.50 6.19
C GLU A 146 11.23 -6.22 6.63
N ASN A 147 11.60 -5.09 6.03
CA ASN A 147 10.95 -3.81 6.24
C ASN A 147 9.52 -3.80 5.67
N VAL A 148 8.58 -3.37 6.50
CA VAL A 148 7.15 -3.28 6.15
C VAL A 148 6.91 -2.42 4.90
N ALA A 149 7.72 -1.39 4.70
CA ALA A 149 7.63 -0.52 3.53
C ALA A 149 7.85 -1.24 2.20
N ASP A 150 8.46 -2.43 2.23
CA ASP A 150 8.77 -3.22 1.04
C ASP A 150 7.68 -4.27 0.72
N PHE A 151 6.75 -4.55 1.66
CA PHE A 151 5.58 -5.43 1.40
C PHE A 151 4.58 -4.78 0.45
N ASP A 152 3.68 -5.55 -0.17
CA ASP A 152 2.57 -4.97 -0.95
C ASP A 152 1.73 -4.01 -0.08
N PRO A 153 1.34 -2.83 -0.59
CA PRO A 153 0.47 -1.88 0.13
C PRO A 153 -0.76 -2.51 0.80
N GLU A 154 -1.36 -3.56 0.22
CA GLU A 154 -2.51 -4.29 0.80
C GLU A 154 -2.19 -4.93 2.17
N LEU A 155 -0.92 -5.22 2.45
CA LEU A 155 -0.47 -5.82 3.71
C LEU A 155 0.07 -4.80 4.72
N ARG A 156 0.21 -3.52 4.34
CA ARG A 156 0.85 -2.49 5.18
C ARG A 156 -0.10 -1.85 6.21
N SER A 157 -1.41 -2.04 6.05
CA SER A 157 -2.42 -1.53 6.97
C SER A 157 -2.62 -2.42 8.20
N VAL A 158 -3.19 -1.86 9.26
CA VAL A 158 -3.53 -2.62 10.48
C VAL A 158 -4.58 -3.69 10.14
N GLN A 159 -4.28 -4.95 10.47
CA GLN A 159 -5.18 -6.06 10.25
C GLN A 159 -6.03 -6.30 11.51
N GLU A 160 -7.15 -5.60 11.63
CA GLU A 160 -7.99 -5.62 12.84
C GLU A 160 -8.54 -7.00 13.20
N GLN A 161 -8.80 -7.84 12.19
CA GLN A 161 -9.34 -9.19 12.38
C GLN A 161 -8.27 -10.25 12.73
N VAL A 162 -7.00 -9.88 12.69
CA VAL A 162 -5.89 -10.78 13.03
C VAL A 162 -5.35 -10.40 14.40
N LYS A 163 -5.54 -11.27 15.38
CA LYS A 163 -5.14 -11.06 16.77
C LYS A 163 -3.83 -11.78 17.03
N ILE A 164 -2.76 -11.06 17.32
CA ILE A 164 -1.44 -11.64 17.64
C ILE A 164 -1.13 -11.56 19.13
N TRP A 165 -0.69 -12.67 19.70
CA TRP A 165 -0.43 -12.81 21.14
C TRP A 165 0.90 -12.16 21.52
N THR A 166 0.87 -11.09 22.33
CA THR A 166 2.06 -10.30 22.74
C THR A 166 2.93 -10.94 23.84
N GLY A 167 2.57 -12.12 24.32
CA GLY A 167 3.10 -12.72 25.55
C GLY A 167 2.27 -12.40 26.80
N LYS A 168 1.37 -11.41 26.71
CA LYS A 168 0.49 -10.97 27.81
C LYS A 168 -0.98 -10.81 27.42
N GLN A 169 -1.24 -10.30 26.22
CA GLN A 169 -2.57 -10.01 25.69
C GLN A 169 -2.60 -10.17 24.16
N PHE A 170 -3.78 -10.21 23.56
CA PHE A 170 -3.92 -10.10 22.11
C PHE A 170 -3.97 -8.63 21.67
N GLU A 171 -3.30 -8.32 20.57
CA GLU A 171 -3.39 -7.03 19.87
C GLU A 171 -3.71 -7.27 18.39
N SER A 172 -4.31 -6.29 17.72
CA SER A 172 -4.47 -6.35 16.26
C SER A 172 -3.09 -6.36 15.59
N LEU A 173 -2.91 -7.19 14.58
CA LEU A 173 -1.65 -7.29 13.85
C LEU A 173 -1.35 -5.95 13.16
N THR A 174 -0.36 -5.24 13.70
CA THR A 174 0.09 -3.94 13.20
C THR A 174 1.41 -4.16 12.47
N PRO A 175 1.49 -3.94 11.14
CA PRO A 175 2.66 -4.31 10.35
C PRO A 175 3.97 -3.69 10.84
N ASN A 176 3.95 -2.46 11.36
CA ASN A 176 5.13 -1.76 11.88
C ASN A 176 5.67 -2.25 13.25
N LYS A 177 5.06 -3.29 13.84
CA LYS A 177 5.50 -3.88 15.11
C LYS A 177 5.74 -5.37 14.93
N ASN A 178 6.99 -5.81 15.04
CA ASN A 178 7.25 -7.22 15.28
C ASN A 178 6.76 -7.56 16.69
N THR A 179 5.69 -8.36 16.78
CA THR A 179 4.96 -8.58 18.04
C THR A 179 5.60 -9.71 18.83
N ASN A 180 5.82 -9.44 20.13
CA ASN A 180 6.31 -10.41 21.11
C ASN A 180 5.34 -11.60 21.24
N PRO A 181 5.73 -12.75 21.82
CA PRO A 181 7.03 -13.07 22.41
C PRO A 181 8.08 -13.44 21.35
N LEU A 182 9.05 -12.54 21.15
CA LEU A 182 10.31 -12.82 20.48
C LEU A 182 11.33 -13.16 21.56
N GLU A 183 11.74 -14.42 21.65
CA GLU A 183 12.68 -14.84 22.69
C GLU A 183 14.06 -14.19 22.46
N PHE A 184 14.54 -14.11 21.19
CA PHE A 184 15.73 -13.36 20.76
C PHE A 184 15.74 -13.15 19.24
N GLY A 185 15.98 -11.94 18.72
CA GLY A 185 16.37 -11.75 17.31
C GLY A 185 15.96 -10.45 16.63
N ALA A 186 14.67 -10.10 16.57
CA ALA A 186 14.24 -8.85 15.94
C ALA A 186 14.17 -7.72 16.98
N ALA A 187 14.73 -6.56 16.65
CA ALA A 187 14.70 -5.41 17.55
C ALA A 187 13.26 -4.85 17.58
N PRO A 188 12.60 -4.74 18.76
CA PRO A 188 11.22 -4.24 18.86
C PRO A 188 11.04 -2.76 18.45
N ALA A 189 12.12 -2.09 18.03
CA ALA A 189 12.13 -0.71 17.56
C ALA A 189 12.30 -0.58 16.03
N LYS A 190 12.22 -1.68 15.28
CA LYS A 190 12.28 -1.67 13.81
C LYS A 190 10.96 -2.15 13.23
N SER A 191 10.50 -1.47 12.17
CA SER A 191 9.30 -1.81 11.40
C SER A 191 9.54 -3.05 10.53
N TRP A 192 9.76 -4.19 11.17
CA TRP A 192 10.01 -5.46 10.51
C TRP A 192 8.83 -6.41 10.64
N ALA A 193 8.51 -7.11 9.56
CA ALA A 193 7.44 -8.09 9.47
C ALA A 193 7.89 -9.37 8.75
N GLY A 194 7.05 -10.41 8.81
CA GLY A 194 7.27 -11.68 8.12
C GLY A 194 5.98 -12.25 7.55
N SER A 195 5.93 -13.58 7.44
CA SER A 195 4.81 -14.31 6.85
C SER A 195 3.46 -14.09 7.55
N GLU A 196 3.45 -13.61 8.79
CA GLU A 196 2.22 -13.35 9.55
C GLU A 196 1.25 -12.39 8.85
N LEU A 197 1.75 -11.43 8.04
CA LEU A 197 0.90 -10.45 7.37
C LEU A 197 0.01 -11.12 6.33
N SER A 198 0.61 -11.84 5.38
CA SER A 198 -0.12 -12.58 4.34
C SER A 198 -0.92 -13.74 4.93
N LEU A 199 -0.38 -14.45 5.92
CA LEU A 199 -1.09 -15.53 6.62
C LEU A 199 -2.39 -15.04 7.28
N GLY A 200 -2.31 -13.92 8.01
CA GLY A 200 -3.43 -13.36 8.75
C GLY A 200 -4.62 -13.05 7.85
N VAL A 201 -4.40 -12.25 6.79
CA VAL A 201 -5.43 -11.86 5.81
C VAL A 201 -6.09 -13.09 5.17
N ASN A 202 -5.28 -14.07 4.78
CA ASN A 202 -5.80 -15.26 4.10
C ASN A 202 -6.61 -16.17 5.02
N LEU A 203 -6.19 -16.32 6.29
CA LEU A 203 -6.95 -17.10 7.27
C LEU A 203 -8.26 -16.40 7.67
N THR A 204 -8.25 -15.09 7.90
CA THR A 204 -9.48 -14.35 8.29
C THR A 204 -10.52 -14.40 7.18
N GLN A 205 -10.09 -14.21 5.94
CA GLN A 205 -10.96 -14.31 4.76
C GLN A 205 -11.55 -15.71 4.61
N ALA A 206 -10.74 -16.76 4.70
CA ALA A 206 -11.20 -18.13 4.51
C ALA A 206 -12.11 -18.64 5.63
N LEU A 207 -11.84 -18.23 6.87
CA LEU A 207 -12.60 -18.64 8.05
C LEU A 207 -13.83 -17.77 8.29
N GLY A 208 -13.87 -16.55 7.73
CA GLY A 208 -14.95 -15.58 7.92
C GLY A 208 -15.05 -15.08 9.36
N SER A 209 -13.94 -15.11 10.10
CA SER A 209 -13.88 -14.78 11.52
C SER A 209 -12.54 -14.18 11.93
N GLU A 210 -12.47 -13.62 13.14
CA GLU A 210 -11.19 -13.30 13.75
C GLU A 210 -10.29 -14.54 13.85
N VAL A 211 -9.00 -14.33 13.61
CA VAL A 211 -7.97 -15.38 13.68
C VAL A 211 -6.93 -14.98 14.71
N TYR A 212 -6.48 -15.95 15.50
CA TYR A 212 -5.54 -15.73 16.59
C TYR A 212 -4.20 -16.37 16.23
N LEU A 213 -3.11 -15.64 16.41
CA LEU A 213 -1.74 -16.08 16.13
C LEU A 213 -0.91 -16.10 17.41
N THR A 214 -0.27 -17.23 17.71
CA THR A 214 0.72 -17.36 18.77
C THR A 214 2.10 -17.57 18.15
N LYS A 215 2.89 -16.49 18.09
CA LYS A 215 4.22 -16.50 17.48
C LYS A 215 5.30 -16.69 18.54
N VAL A 216 6.11 -17.74 18.43
CA VAL A 216 7.21 -18.07 19.35
C VAL A 216 8.45 -18.43 18.53
N THR A 217 9.36 -17.48 18.37
CA THR A 217 10.53 -17.62 17.49
C THR A 217 11.84 -17.27 18.18
N SER A 218 12.95 -17.82 17.68
CA SER A 218 14.29 -17.46 18.14
C SER A 218 15.31 -17.50 17.00
N GLY A 219 15.74 -16.32 16.58
CA GLY A 219 16.76 -16.15 15.55
C GLY A 219 18.10 -16.77 15.96
N GLY A 220 18.85 -17.30 15.00
CA GLY A 220 20.18 -17.85 15.30
C GLY A 220 20.20 -19.27 15.86
N THR A 221 19.08 -20.01 15.80
CA THR A 221 18.93 -21.29 16.50
C THR A 221 18.94 -22.50 15.57
N SER A 222 19.51 -23.61 16.03
CA SER A 222 19.39 -24.92 15.39
C SER A 222 18.23 -25.73 15.96
N ILE A 223 17.69 -26.69 15.21
CA ILE A 223 16.60 -27.57 15.66
C ILE A 223 16.92 -28.31 16.98
N VAL A 224 18.20 -28.56 17.26
CA VAL A 224 18.65 -29.17 18.53
C VAL A 224 18.25 -28.31 19.75
N ARG A 225 18.27 -26.98 19.63
CA ARG A 225 17.82 -26.09 20.71
C ARG A 225 16.33 -26.26 21.01
N TRP A 226 15.53 -26.52 19.99
CA TRP A 226 14.10 -26.77 20.10
C TRP A 226 13.78 -28.12 20.75
N LEU A 227 14.67 -29.10 20.60
CA LEU A 227 14.57 -30.40 21.28
C LEU A 227 15.10 -30.40 22.72
N ASN A 228 15.87 -29.40 23.16
CA ASN A 228 16.44 -29.36 24.51
C ASN A 228 15.45 -28.88 25.60
N GLY A 229 14.15 -28.78 25.28
CA GLY A 229 13.06 -28.57 26.24
C GLY A 229 12.71 -27.10 26.50
N ASP A 230 13.70 -26.20 26.53
CA ASP A 230 13.51 -24.78 26.83
C ASP A 230 12.57 -24.08 25.84
N MET A 231 12.88 -24.12 24.54
CA MET A 231 12.03 -23.47 23.53
C MET A 231 10.66 -24.16 23.36
N LEU A 232 10.61 -25.50 23.47
CA LEU A 232 9.35 -26.23 23.43
C LEU A 232 8.43 -25.83 24.60
N THR A 233 9.00 -25.60 25.77
CA THR A 233 8.27 -25.10 26.95
C THR A 233 7.74 -23.68 26.70
N HIS A 234 8.49 -22.84 26.00
CA HIS A 234 8.03 -21.49 25.63
C HIS A 234 6.90 -21.53 24.61
N ILE A 235 6.96 -22.42 23.61
CA ILE A 235 5.84 -22.69 22.69
C ILE A 235 4.61 -23.08 23.51
N PHE A 236 4.74 -24.11 24.35
CA PHE A 236 3.63 -24.62 25.14
C PHE A 236 3.02 -23.57 26.07
N THR A 237 3.86 -22.86 26.82
CA THR A 237 3.41 -21.87 27.81
C THR A 237 2.69 -20.70 27.15
N ASN A 238 3.17 -20.22 26.01
CA ASN A 238 2.51 -19.12 25.31
C ASN A 238 1.22 -19.57 24.63
N THR A 239 1.20 -20.75 24.00
CA THR A 239 -0.03 -21.30 23.41
C THR A 239 -1.10 -21.55 24.48
N LEU A 240 -0.73 -22.00 25.68
CA LEU A 240 -1.66 -22.18 26.80
C LEU A 240 -2.26 -20.84 27.25
N LYS A 241 -1.42 -19.84 27.49
CA LYS A 241 -1.88 -18.50 27.93
C LYS A 241 -2.74 -17.81 26.88
N SER A 242 -2.34 -17.88 25.61
CA SER A 242 -3.09 -17.28 24.51
C SER A 242 -4.45 -17.97 24.33
N SER A 243 -4.50 -19.29 24.43
CA SER A 243 -5.76 -20.04 24.40
C SER A 243 -6.66 -19.71 25.59
N GLN A 244 -6.10 -19.50 26.79
CA GLN A 244 -6.86 -19.03 27.94
C GLN A 244 -7.45 -17.63 27.72
N ALA A 245 -6.68 -16.71 27.13
CA ALA A 245 -7.17 -15.37 26.81
C ALA A 245 -8.30 -15.36 25.77
N ILE A 246 -8.33 -16.33 24.85
CA ILE A 246 -9.48 -16.54 23.94
C ILE A 246 -10.70 -17.04 24.73
N ALA A 247 -10.49 -17.97 25.66
CA ALA A 247 -11.55 -18.51 26.51
C ALA A 247 -12.16 -17.44 27.44
N ASP A 248 -11.33 -16.54 27.97
CA ASP A 248 -11.76 -15.44 28.84
C ASP A 248 -12.65 -14.42 28.09
N GLN A 249 -12.57 -14.37 26.75
CA GLN A 249 -13.46 -13.58 25.89
C GLN A 249 -14.80 -14.28 25.60
N GLY A 250 -15.02 -15.48 26.14
CA GLY A 250 -16.25 -16.25 25.94
C GLY A 250 -16.26 -17.14 24.69
N TYR A 251 -15.10 -17.37 24.06
CA TYR A 251 -14.94 -18.25 22.90
C TYR A 251 -14.38 -19.63 23.26
N ALA A 252 -14.58 -20.63 22.40
CA ALA A 252 -13.90 -21.92 22.51
C ALA A 252 -12.60 -21.91 21.70
N PRO A 253 -11.40 -21.91 22.34
CA PRO A 253 -10.14 -21.93 21.60
C PRO A 253 -9.86 -23.29 20.96
N PHE A 254 -9.36 -23.29 19.72
CA PHE A 254 -8.90 -24.47 19.00
C PHE A 254 -7.52 -24.23 18.36
N ILE A 255 -6.58 -25.18 18.47
CA ILE A 255 -5.26 -25.05 17.84
C ILE A 255 -5.37 -25.45 16.36
N GLY A 256 -5.24 -24.47 15.46
CA GLY A 256 -5.41 -24.69 14.02
C GLY A 256 -4.23 -25.39 13.33
N GLY A 257 -3.07 -25.46 13.99
CA GLY A 257 -1.85 -26.09 13.49
C GLY A 257 -0.58 -25.31 13.82
N VAL A 258 0.57 -25.83 13.42
CA VAL A 258 1.89 -25.20 13.64
C VAL A 258 2.56 -24.86 12.30
N GLY A 259 2.88 -23.58 12.07
CA GLY A 259 3.82 -23.16 11.04
C GLY A 259 5.26 -23.21 11.55
N TRP A 260 6.17 -23.79 10.78
CA TRP A 260 7.57 -24.02 11.15
C TRP A 260 8.53 -23.53 10.05
N THR A 261 9.42 -22.59 10.37
CA THR A 261 10.51 -22.17 9.47
C THR A 261 11.83 -22.17 10.21
N GLN A 262 12.65 -23.18 9.97
CA GLN A 262 13.96 -23.33 10.58
C GLN A 262 14.87 -24.23 9.73
N GLY A 263 16.19 -23.99 9.80
CA GLY A 263 17.19 -24.91 9.28
C GLY A 263 18.48 -24.25 8.78
N GLU A 264 18.49 -22.92 8.62
CA GLU A 264 19.66 -22.19 8.12
C GLU A 264 20.88 -22.34 9.05
N HIS A 265 20.68 -22.60 10.34
CA HIS A 265 21.74 -22.90 11.30
C HIS A 265 22.14 -24.39 11.38
N ASP A 266 21.45 -25.26 10.64
CA ASP A 266 21.67 -26.71 10.63
C ASP A 266 22.35 -27.20 9.34
N TYR A 267 22.62 -26.33 8.35
CA TYR A 267 23.26 -26.70 7.07
C TYR A 267 24.50 -27.61 7.21
N GLY A 268 25.40 -27.30 8.15
CA GLY A 268 26.61 -28.11 8.37
C GLY A 268 26.39 -29.42 9.15
N ARG A 269 25.16 -29.69 9.61
CA ARG A 269 24.75 -30.81 10.48
C ARG A 269 23.33 -31.31 10.17
N HIS A 270 22.95 -31.30 8.90
CA HIS A 270 21.57 -31.52 8.44
C HIS A 270 21.16 -33.00 8.36
N SER A 271 22.10 -33.96 8.39
CA SER A 271 21.88 -35.36 7.98
C SER A 271 20.90 -36.17 8.82
N ASP A 272 20.39 -35.58 9.90
CA ASP A 272 19.39 -36.14 10.81
C ASP A 272 18.32 -35.08 11.16
N TYR A 273 18.17 -34.04 10.32
CA TYR A 273 17.22 -32.95 10.53
C TYR A 273 15.77 -33.45 10.45
N ASP A 274 15.49 -34.36 9.51
CA ASP A 274 14.21 -35.05 9.34
C ASP A 274 13.76 -35.76 10.64
N GLN A 275 14.64 -36.56 11.25
CA GLN A 275 14.37 -37.31 12.48
C GLN A 275 14.17 -36.38 13.67
N LYS A 276 14.90 -35.27 13.71
CA LYS A 276 14.75 -34.24 14.74
C LYS A 276 13.41 -33.52 14.62
N LEU A 277 12.95 -33.22 13.40
CA LEU A 277 11.65 -32.60 13.16
C LEU A 277 10.50 -33.54 13.54
N LEU A 278 10.58 -34.81 13.16
CA LEU A 278 9.61 -35.84 13.58
C LEU A 278 9.55 -35.97 15.11
N THR A 279 10.71 -35.95 15.78
CA THR A 279 10.79 -35.97 17.24
C THR A 279 10.17 -34.72 17.87
N LEU A 280 10.40 -33.55 17.27
CA LEU A 280 9.83 -32.29 17.75
C LEU A 280 8.30 -32.31 17.65
N LEU A 281 7.75 -32.73 16.51
CA LEU A 281 6.31 -32.87 16.32
C LEU A 281 5.69 -33.83 17.35
N ALA A 282 6.27 -35.02 17.52
CA ALA A 282 5.77 -35.99 18.49
C ALA A 282 5.72 -35.43 19.92
N ARG A 283 6.70 -34.59 20.29
CA ARG A 283 6.69 -33.90 21.58
C ARG A 283 5.63 -32.80 21.65
N MET A 284 5.44 -32.00 20.60
CA MET A 284 4.36 -31.00 20.54
C MET A 284 2.98 -31.67 20.67
N GLN A 285 2.75 -32.77 19.97
CA GLN A 285 1.52 -33.57 20.07
C GLN A 285 1.28 -34.08 21.50
N THR A 286 2.35 -34.52 22.17
CA THR A 286 2.29 -34.98 23.57
C THR A 286 1.98 -33.83 24.53
N GLU A 287 2.68 -32.71 24.42
CA GLU A 287 2.49 -31.55 25.31
C GLU A 287 1.11 -30.91 25.12
N PHE A 288 0.68 -30.71 23.87
CA PHE A 288 -0.67 -30.19 23.57
C PHE A 288 -1.79 -31.22 23.76
N ALA A 289 -1.46 -32.48 24.05
CA ALA A 289 -2.41 -33.59 24.07
C ALA A 289 -3.25 -33.72 22.79
N MET A 290 -2.65 -33.42 21.64
CA MET A 290 -3.29 -33.35 20.33
C MET A 290 -2.56 -34.27 19.34
N GLU A 291 -2.97 -35.54 19.28
CA GLU A 291 -2.31 -36.58 18.44
C GLU A 291 -2.37 -36.27 16.93
N ASP A 292 -3.32 -35.46 16.52
CA ASP A 292 -3.64 -35.12 15.14
C ASP A 292 -3.04 -33.78 14.70
N LEU A 293 -2.35 -33.06 15.60
CA LEU A 293 -1.68 -31.79 15.31
C LEU A 293 -0.80 -31.90 14.07
N LYS A 294 -0.98 -30.97 13.15
CA LYS A 294 -0.15 -30.83 11.95
C LYS A 294 0.92 -29.75 12.12
N LEU A 295 2.05 -30.00 11.48
CA LEU A 295 3.16 -29.07 11.32
C LEU A 295 3.39 -28.82 9.83
N ILE A 296 3.26 -27.57 9.42
CA ILE A 296 3.58 -27.12 8.07
C ILE A 296 4.97 -26.52 8.11
N ALA A 297 5.92 -27.07 7.36
CA ALA A 297 7.29 -26.58 7.28
C ALA A 297 7.51 -25.79 5.99
N SER A 298 8.10 -24.60 6.09
CA SER A 298 8.61 -23.90 4.90
C SER A 298 10.05 -24.32 4.61
N GLY A 299 10.45 -24.18 3.35
CA GLY A 299 11.84 -24.14 2.96
C GLY A 299 12.60 -22.96 3.60
N THR A 300 13.92 -23.01 3.49
CA THR A 300 14.83 -21.95 3.95
C THR A 300 15.41 -21.20 2.76
N SER A 301 16.09 -20.07 3.00
CA SER A 301 16.77 -19.31 1.94
C SER A 301 17.56 -20.23 0.99
N PRO A 302 17.56 -19.99 -0.34
CA PRO A 302 18.33 -20.78 -1.31
C PRO A 302 19.83 -20.76 -1.03
N TYR A 303 20.29 -19.76 -0.28
CA TYR A 303 21.68 -19.61 0.14
C TYR A 303 21.96 -20.35 1.45
N LEU A 304 23.25 -20.62 1.74
CA LEU A 304 23.69 -21.24 3.00
C LEU A 304 23.05 -22.60 3.31
N GLY A 305 22.79 -23.43 2.28
CA GLY A 305 22.39 -24.82 2.49
C GLY A 305 20.91 -25.14 2.34
N GLY A 306 20.12 -24.20 1.83
CA GLY A 306 18.69 -24.37 1.60
C GLY A 306 18.32 -25.66 0.88
N PRO A 307 18.94 -25.99 -0.28
CA PRO A 307 18.63 -27.23 -0.99
C PRO A 307 18.80 -28.49 -0.14
N GLN A 308 19.81 -28.54 0.74
CA GLN A 308 20.06 -29.69 1.59
C GLN A 308 19.06 -29.79 2.73
N ILE A 309 18.71 -28.67 3.38
CA ILE A 309 17.68 -28.66 4.43
C ILE A 309 16.31 -29.01 3.86
N GLU A 310 15.94 -28.45 2.70
CA GLU A 310 14.66 -28.76 2.04
C GLU A 310 14.56 -30.24 1.64
N ALA A 311 15.67 -30.88 1.25
CA ALA A 311 15.69 -32.32 1.00
C ALA A 311 15.39 -33.15 2.27
N GLU A 312 15.80 -32.69 3.46
CA GLU A 312 15.48 -33.33 4.74
C GLU A 312 14.04 -33.02 5.19
N LEU A 313 13.54 -31.81 4.97
CA LEU A 313 12.14 -31.44 5.20
C LEU A 313 11.19 -32.31 4.35
N GLN A 314 11.52 -32.51 3.07
CA GLN A 314 10.78 -33.40 2.19
C GLN A 314 10.82 -34.86 2.67
N GLN A 315 11.94 -35.32 3.23
CA GLN A 315 12.03 -36.65 3.83
C GLN A 315 11.13 -36.79 5.06
N ALA A 316 11.07 -35.77 5.93
CA ALA A 316 10.18 -35.76 7.09
C ALA A 316 8.70 -35.78 6.67
N ALA A 317 8.32 -34.98 5.67
CA ALA A 317 6.96 -34.96 5.09
C ALA A 317 6.58 -36.31 4.46
N ASN A 318 7.53 -36.99 3.80
CA ASN A 318 7.29 -38.34 3.27
C ASN A 318 7.13 -39.40 4.38
N ALA A 319 7.71 -39.17 5.56
CA ALA A 319 7.67 -40.09 6.69
C ALA A 319 6.44 -39.92 7.59
N SER A 320 5.74 -38.78 7.53
CA SER A 320 4.54 -38.51 8.33
C SER A 320 3.53 -37.65 7.59
N ASP A 321 2.27 -38.12 7.53
CA ASP A 321 1.11 -37.37 7.02
C ASP A 321 0.73 -36.15 7.87
N ARG A 322 1.40 -35.96 9.01
CA ARG A 322 1.25 -34.81 9.92
C ARG A 322 2.24 -33.69 9.63
N ILE A 323 3.18 -33.90 8.72
CA ILE A 323 4.13 -32.89 8.25
C ILE A 323 3.85 -32.58 6.78
N GLU A 324 3.59 -31.32 6.47
CA GLU A 324 3.57 -30.82 5.09
C GLU A 324 4.75 -29.89 4.86
N PHE A 325 5.22 -29.81 3.62
CA PHE A 325 6.38 -29.01 3.24
C PHE A 325 6.11 -28.25 1.93
N PHE A 326 6.57 -27.00 1.84
CA PHE A 326 6.62 -26.23 0.61
C PHE A 326 7.98 -25.55 0.42
N SER A 327 8.47 -25.51 -0.82
CA SER A 327 9.80 -25.00 -1.16
C SER A 327 9.85 -23.46 -1.17
N MET A 328 11.01 -22.90 -0.81
CA MET A 328 11.30 -21.48 -0.90
C MET A 328 12.45 -21.18 -1.87
N GLN A 329 12.91 -22.16 -2.67
CA GLN A 329 14.11 -22.04 -3.50
C GLN A 329 14.00 -20.99 -4.63
N HIS A 330 12.80 -20.53 -4.95
CA HIS A 330 12.55 -19.56 -6.00
C HIS A 330 12.90 -18.12 -5.59
N PHE A 331 12.97 -17.83 -4.29
CA PHE A 331 13.22 -16.49 -3.76
C PHE A 331 14.72 -16.26 -3.55
N GLN A 332 15.40 -15.88 -4.64
CA GLN A 332 16.84 -15.57 -4.66
C GLN A 332 17.16 -14.13 -4.23
N LYS A 333 16.17 -13.23 -4.18
CA LYS A 333 16.34 -11.92 -3.57
C LYS A 333 16.34 -12.08 -2.04
N SER A 334 17.24 -11.38 -1.38
CA SER A 334 17.42 -11.50 0.07
C SER A 334 17.42 -10.14 0.74
N SER A 335 16.71 -10.04 1.86
CA SER A 335 16.74 -8.86 2.72
C SER A 335 17.82 -9.01 3.77
N ASN A 336 18.52 -7.91 4.08
CA ASN A 336 19.43 -7.85 5.23
C ASN A 336 20.46 -9.02 5.28
N GLY A 337 21.13 -9.26 4.14
CA GLY A 337 22.08 -10.35 3.90
C GLY A 337 21.47 -11.57 3.21
N LEU A 338 22.29 -12.57 2.81
CA LEU A 338 21.84 -13.75 2.02
C LEU A 338 20.94 -14.74 2.80
N VAL A 339 20.49 -14.42 4.01
CA VAL A 339 19.81 -15.36 4.93
C VAL A 339 18.29 -15.15 4.96
N HIS A 340 17.82 -13.90 4.86
CA HIS A 340 16.41 -13.58 5.06
C HIS A 340 15.68 -13.35 3.74
N PHE A 341 14.43 -13.80 3.67
CA PHE A 341 13.58 -13.56 2.52
C PHE A 341 13.26 -12.07 2.38
N ASP A 342 13.04 -11.63 1.14
CA ASP A 342 12.47 -10.32 0.88
C ASP A 342 10.96 -10.29 1.16
N ALA A 343 10.34 -9.13 0.98
CA ALA A 343 8.93 -8.94 1.29
C ALA A 343 8.02 -9.89 0.49
N GLU A 344 8.33 -10.10 -0.79
CA GLU A 344 7.58 -11.01 -1.65
C GLU A 344 7.76 -12.47 -1.23
N GLY A 345 8.98 -12.88 -0.86
CA GLY A 345 9.21 -14.20 -0.26
C GLY A 345 8.44 -14.43 1.03
N TYR A 346 8.34 -13.42 1.91
CA TYR A 346 7.52 -13.51 3.13
C TYR A 346 6.01 -13.55 2.82
N SER A 347 5.55 -12.77 1.85
CA SER A 347 4.18 -12.78 1.34
C SER A 347 3.77 -14.16 0.82
N TYR A 348 4.63 -14.78 -0.01
CA TYR A 348 4.45 -16.15 -0.50
C TYR A 348 4.43 -17.17 0.63
N MET A 349 5.39 -17.08 1.56
CA MET A 349 5.48 -18.01 2.68
C MET A 349 4.22 -17.97 3.57
N GLY A 350 3.68 -16.78 3.85
CA GLY A 350 2.42 -16.61 4.60
C GLY A 350 1.21 -17.20 3.87
N TYR A 351 1.13 -16.99 2.57
CA TYR A 351 0.07 -17.54 1.73
C TYR A 351 0.11 -19.07 1.72
N GLN A 352 1.28 -19.67 1.53
CA GLN A 352 1.44 -21.13 1.56
C GLN A 352 1.12 -21.71 2.94
N PHE A 353 1.48 -21.04 4.03
CA PHE A 353 1.02 -21.47 5.35
C PHE A 353 -0.50 -21.48 5.45
N ALA A 354 -1.20 -20.45 4.94
CA ALA A 354 -2.66 -20.42 4.95
C ALA A 354 -3.27 -21.59 4.15
N VAL A 355 -2.80 -21.82 2.92
CA VAL A 355 -3.22 -22.95 2.08
C VAL A 355 -3.10 -24.26 2.84
N ASN A 356 -1.92 -24.56 3.36
CA ASN A 356 -1.65 -25.86 3.95
C ASN A 356 -2.32 -26.05 5.32
N LEU A 357 -2.48 -24.99 6.12
CA LEU A 357 -3.19 -25.05 7.40
C LEU A 357 -4.71 -25.26 7.22
N LEU A 358 -5.30 -24.69 6.17
CA LEU A 358 -6.75 -24.76 5.93
C LEU A 358 -7.22 -26.08 5.32
N LYS A 359 -6.34 -26.84 4.66
CA LYS A 359 -6.66 -28.08 3.94
C LYS A 359 -7.53 -29.07 4.72
N ASP A 360 -7.30 -29.27 6.02
CA ASP A 360 -8.09 -30.22 6.82
C ASP A 360 -9.20 -29.55 7.64
N LEU A 361 -9.07 -28.26 7.93
CA LEU A 361 -10.03 -27.51 8.73
C LEU A 361 -11.37 -27.34 8.00
N MET A 362 -11.37 -27.36 6.66
CA MET A 362 -12.55 -27.07 5.84
C MET A 362 -13.21 -28.30 5.18
N GLY A 363 -12.69 -29.52 5.40
CA GLY A 363 -13.36 -30.78 5.03
C GLY A 363 -13.35 -31.14 3.54
N SER A 364 -12.83 -30.27 2.67
CA SER A 364 -12.43 -30.51 1.29
C SER A 364 -11.08 -29.84 1.07
N PRO A 365 -10.18 -30.37 0.21
CA PRO A 365 -8.90 -29.72 -0.05
C PRO A 365 -9.18 -28.30 -0.56
N VAL A 366 -8.82 -27.31 0.25
CA VAL A 366 -8.82 -25.90 -0.14
C VAL A 366 -7.79 -25.77 -1.25
N SER A 367 -8.26 -25.58 -2.47
CA SER A 367 -7.39 -25.31 -3.60
C SER A 367 -6.81 -23.90 -3.46
N GLN A 368 -5.72 -23.64 -4.17
CA GLN A 368 -5.14 -22.29 -4.22
C GLN A 368 -6.16 -21.23 -4.69
N GLU A 369 -7.13 -21.64 -5.50
CA GLU A 369 -8.22 -20.80 -6.02
C GLU A 369 -9.28 -20.45 -4.96
N ASP A 370 -9.36 -21.20 -3.87
CA ASP A 370 -10.34 -20.99 -2.79
C ASP A 370 -9.88 -19.93 -1.76
N ILE A 371 -8.60 -19.56 -1.77
CA ILE A 371 -8.04 -18.50 -0.93
C ILE A 371 -8.14 -17.16 -1.65
N THR A 372 -9.15 -16.38 -1.30
CA THR A 372 -9.49 -15.10 -1.94
C THR A 372 -9.04 -13.88 -1.13
N GLY A 373 -8.16 -14.07 -0.13
CA GLY A 373 -7.65 -12.99 0.71
C GLY A 373 -6.60 -12.15 0.00
N TYR A 374 -5.33 -12.36 0.33
CA TYR A 374 -4.20 -11.72 -0.32
C TYR A 374 -3.45 -12.75 -1.17
N ILE A 375 -3.34 -12.51 -2.48
CA ILE A 375 -2.52 -13.31 -3.39
C ILE A 375 -1.17 -12.57 -3.56
N PRO A 376 -0.03 -13.17 -3.16
CA PRO A 376 1.32 -12.62 -3.38
C PRO A 376 1.58 -12.29 -4.85
N MET A 377 2.37 -11.26 -5.14
CA MET A 377 2.62 -10.82 -6.53
C MET A 377 3.17 -11.95 -7.40
N TRP A 378 4.03 -12.80 -6.85
CA TRP A 378 4.57 -14.00 -7.49
C TRP A 378 3.51 -15.00 -7.98
N LEU A 379 2.36 -15.01 -7.31
CA LEU A 379 1.21 -15.85 -7.63
C LEU A 379 0.13 -15.09 -8.39
N ARG A 380 0.25 -13.77 -8.52
CA ARG A 380 -0.64 -12.96 -9.33
C ARG A 380 -0.28 -13.19 -10.80
N PRO A 381 -1.26 -13.43 -11.68
CA PRO A 381 -1.00 -13.42 -13.10
C PRO A 381 -0.73 -11.95 -13.50
N VAL A 382 0.52 -11.63 -13.83
CA VAL A 382 0.97 -10.32 -14.33
C VAL A 382 1.41 -10.51 -15.77
N ALA A 383 0.93 -9.68 -16.69
CA ALA A 383 1.33 -9.81 -18.08
C ALA A 383 2.82 -9.48 -18.24
N PRO A 384 3.53 -10.17 -19.15
CA PRO A 384 4.94 -9.86 -19.41
C PRO A 384 5.11 -8.43 -19.96
N GLU A 385 6.27 -7.82 -19.74
CA GLU A 385 6.65 -6.53 -20.33
C GLU A 385 7.31 -6.77 -21.70
N ALA A 386 6.64 -6.31 -22.76
CA ALA A 386 7.13 -6.38 -24.13
C ALA A 386 7.74 -5.03 -24.55
N ASN A 387 8.92 -5.03 -25.16
CA ASN A 387 9.63 -3.84 -25.62
C ASN A 387 9.90 -3.93 -27.13
N ASP A 388 9.64 -2.84 -27.87
CA ASP A 388 9.90 -2.82 -29.31
C ASP A 388 11.37 -3.13 -29.63
N ASP A 389 11.58 -3.97 -30.64
CA ASP A 389 12.87 -4.28 -31.21
C ASP A 389 13.12 -3.42 -32.45
N ARG A 390 14.37 -3.05 -32.66
CA ARG A 390 14.77 -2.36 -33.88
C ARG A 390 16.07 -2.92 -34.39
N VAL A 391 16.08 -3.24 -35.68
CA VAL A 391 17.21 -3.90 -36.33
C VAL A 391 17.47 -3.22 -37.66
N THR A 392 18.69 -2.75 -37.83
CA THR A 392 19.16 -2.24 -39.11
C THR A 392 19.76 -3.37 -39.93
N VAL A 393 19.23 -3.57 -41.14
CA VAL A 393 19.67 -4.57 -42.10
C VAL A 393 20.22 -3.87 -43.32
N ILE A 394 21.40 -4.25 -43.79
CA ILE A 394 21.89 -3.82 -45.10
C ILE A 394 21.75 -5.01 -46.06
N ALA A 395 20.88 -4.86 -47.04
CA ALA A 395 20.48 -5.96 -47.92
C ALA A 395 21.70 -6.60 -48.60
N GLY A 396 22.01 -7.86 -48.21
CA GLY A 396 23.12 -8.64 -48.74
C GLY A 396 24.49 -8.43 -48.07
N LEU A 397 24.57 -7.65 -46.98
CA LEU A 397 25.82 -7.42 -46.23
C LEU A 397 25.75 -7.82 -44.74
N THR A 398 24.61 -7.63 -44.06
CA THR A 398 24.43 -7.99 -42.64
C THR A 398 23.69 -9.31 -42.46
N ASP A 399 23.82 -9.94 -41.30
CA ASP A 399 23.05 -11.14 -40.96
C ASP A 399 21.56 -10.81 -40.76
N ASP A 400 20.68 -11.51 -41.47
CA ASP A 400 19.23 -11.29 -41.42
C ASP A 400 18.55 -12.06 -40.25
N THR A 401 19.22 -12.23 -39.10
CA THR A 401 18.69 -13.01 -37.96
C THR A 401 18.90 -12.33 -36.62
N GLY A 402 17.97 -12.53 -35.69
CA GLY A 402 18.08 -12.03 -34.31
C GLY A 402 17.05 -12.66 -33.38
N ASN A 403 16.76 -12.02 -32.25
CA ASN A 403 15.79 -12.53 -31.27
C ASN A 403 15.04 -11.36 -30.61
N VAL A 404 13.70 -11.38 -30.71
CA VAL A 404 12.81 -10.32 -30.19
C VAL A 404 12.61 -10.37 -28.68
N LEU A 405 12.96 -11.48 -28.02
CA LEU A 405 12.73 -11.63 -26.57
C LEU A 405 13.91 -11.13 -25.71
N LEU A 406 14.94 -10.52 -26.30
CA LEU A 406 16.17 -10.18 -25.57
C LEU A 406 16.00 -8.99 -24.62
N ASN A 407 15.14 -8.04 -24.98
CA ASN A 407 14.78 -6.86 -24.21
C ASN A 407 13.40 -7.00 -23.52
N ASP A 408 12.75 -8.14 -23.65
CA ASP A 408 11.47 -8.47 -23.00
C ASP A 408 11.70 -9.09 -21.63
N SER A 409 10.73 -8.95 -20.73
CA SER A 409 10.82 -9.55 -19.40
C SER A 409 9.47 -9.94 -18.83
N ASP A 410 9.47 -10.81 -17.82
CA ASP A 410 8.30 -11.09 -17.01
C ASP A 410 8.67 -10.87 -15.55
N TYR A 411 7.73 -10.25 -14.82
CA TYR A 411 7.85 -10.03 -13.40
C TYR A 411 7.85 -11.36 -12.63
N ASN A 412 7.03 -12.30 -13.10
CA ASN A 412 7.09 -13.69 -12.66
C ASN A 412 8.22 -14.36 -13.45
N PRO A 413 9.00 -15.29 -12.88
CA PRO A 413 10.13 -15.92 -13.58
C PRO A 413 9.64 -16.96 -14.62
N GLN A 414 8.41 -16.81 -15.11
CA GLN A 414 7.83 -17.72 -16.08
C GLN A 414 8.54 -17.55 -17.42
N ALA A 415 8.58 -18.62 -18.20
CA ALA A 415 9.17 -18.56 -19.52
C ALA A 415 8.24 -17.75 -20.45
N ILE A 416 8.74 -16.61 -20.94
CA ILE A 416 8.06 -15.87 -22.00
C ILE A 416 8.34 -16.49 -23.37
N HIS A 417 7.34 -16.43 -24.24
CA HIS A 417 7.45 -16.89 -25.62
C HIS A 417 6.59 -16.03 -26.53
N VAL A 418 6.95 -15.95 -27.80
CA VAL A 418 6.11 -15.32 -28.82
C VAL A 418 4.88 -16.19 -29.05
N SER A 419 3.69 -15.64 -28.80
CA SER A 419 2.39 -16.33 -28.89
C SER A 419 1.59 -15.94 -30.13
N ALA A 420 1.89 -14.79 -30.76
CA ALA A 420 1.34 -14.41 -32.06
C ALA A 420 2.30 -13.50 -32.83
N VAL A 421 2.18 -13.49 -34.17
CA VAL A 421 2.87 -12.55 -35.07
C VAL A 421 1.85 -11.94 -36.02
N GLY A 422 1.83 -10.61 -36.16
CA GLY A 422 0.84 -9.88 -36.95
C GLY A 422 -0.60 -10.12 -36.47
N ASN A 423 -0.80 -10.22 -35.15
CA ASN A 423 -2.07 -10.58 -34.50
C ASN A 423 -2.60 -11.99 -34.89
N ARG A 424 -1.72 -12.90 -35.31
CA ARG A 424 -2.08 -14.27 -35.66
C ARG A 424 -1.24 -15.31 -34.92
N MET A 425 -1.90 -16.19 -34.18
CA MET A 425 -1.24 -17.30 -33.46
C MET A 425 -0.66 -18.36 -34.41
N ASP A 426 -1.30 -18.61 -35.55
CA ASP A 426 -0.84 -19.57 -36.57
C ASP A 426 0.35 -19.05 -37.40
N ALA A 427 0.78 -17.81 -37.18
CA ALA A 427 1.94 -17.23 -37.84
C ALA A 427 3.25 -17.46 -37.08
N VAL A 428 3.20 -17.89 -35.81
CA VAL A 428 4.40 -18.16 -35.01
C VAL A 428 5.18 -19.33 -35.61
N GLY A 429 6.45 -19.09 -35.93
CA GLY A 429 7.34 -20.06 -36.57
C GLY A 429 7.02 -20.34 -38.03
N GLU A 430 6.09 -19.61 -38.66
CA GLU A 430 5.79 -19.73 -40.09
C GLU A 430 6.40 -18.58 -40.90
N TRP A 431 6.61 -18.81 -42.20
CA TRP A 431 7.07 -17.75 -43.10
C TRP A 431 5.93 -16.80 -43.45
N ILE A 432 6.15 -15.52 -43.18
CA ILE A 432 5.23 -14.42 -43.47
C ILE A 432 5.85 -13.58 -44.59
N ASN A 433 5.17 -13.51 -45.75
CA ASN A 433 5.59 -12.60 -46.82
C ASN A 433 5.21 -11.17 -46.42
N LEU A 434 6.15 -10.24 -46.54
CA LEU A 434 5.94 -8.85 -46.18
C LEU A 434 5.43 -8.06 -47.39
N GLU A 435 4.55 -7.08 -47.15
CA GLU A 435 3.94 -6.30 -48.24
C GLU A 435 4.99 -5.52 -49.05
N GLN A 436 6.04 -5.05 -48.38
CA GLN A 436 7.15 -4.31 -48.97
C GLN A 436 8.22 -5.21 -49.62
N GLY A 437 8.04 -6.53 -49.63
CA GLY A 437 8.99 -7.50 -50.21
C GLY A 437 9.71 -8.36 -49.16
N GLY A 438 10.31 -9.48 -49.60
CA GLY A 438 10.93 -10.44 -48.69
C GLY A 438 9.92 -11.21 -47.82
N ARG A 439 10.44 -11.99 -46.88
CA ARG A 439 9.66 -12.76 -45.91
C ARG A 439 10.37 -12.85 -44.56
N ILE A 440 9.62 -12.98 -43.48
CA ILE A 440 10.16 -13.17 -42.13
C ILE A 440 9.54 -14.40 -41.46
N GLN A 441 10.29 -15.03 -40.58
CA GLN A 441 9.82 -16.08 -39.67
C GLN A 441 10.23 -15.69 -38.25
N ILE A 442 9.27 -15.54 -37.32
CA ILE A 442 9.55 -15.31 -35.88
C ILE A 442 9.08 -16.54 -35.12
N SER A 443 10.01 -17.24 -34.47
CA SER A 443 9.76 -18.48 -33.72
C SER A 443 9.26 -18.20 -32.30
N ALA A 444 8.63 -19.19 -31.65
CA ALA A 444 8.11 -19.04 -30.28
C ALA A 444 9.20 -18.65 -29.26
N ASN A 445 10.45 -19.07 -29.46
CA ASN A 445 11.58 -18.65 -28.61
C ASN A 445 12.14 -17.26 -28.94
N GLY A 446 11.40 -16.46 -29.72
CA GLY A 446 11.77 -15.09 -30.12
C GLY A 446 12.72 -15.01 -31.30
N LYS A 447 13.39 -16.10 -31.67
CA LYS A 447 14.35 -16.07 -32.79
C LYS A 447 13.63 -15.74 -34.09
N TYR A 448 14.10 -14.70 -34.78
CA TYR A 448 13.62 -14.35 -36.11
C TYR A 448 14.67 -14.58 -37.20
N ILE A 449 14.18 -14.85 -38.41
CA ILE A 449 14.94 -14.92 -39.65
C ILE A 449 14.21 -14.09 -40.69
N PHE A 450 14.87 -13.10 -41.25
CA PHE A 450 14.42 -12.32 -42.37
C PHE A 450 15.09 -12.82 -43.66
N GLU A 451 14.37 -12.84 -44.76
CA GLU A 451 14.93 -13.16 -46.08
C GLU A 451 14.45 -12.12 -47.08
N HIS A 452 15.40 -11.38 -47.67
CA HIS A 452 15.12 -10.35 -48.65
C HIS A 452 14.51 -10.89 -49.97
N GLN A 453 14.80 -12.14 -50.37
CA GLN A 453 14.31 -12.77 -51.62
C GLN A 453 14.55 -11.94 -52.91
N GLY A 454 15.64 -11.17 -52.94
CA GLY A 454 15.94 -10.24 -54.03
C GLY A 454 15.14 -8.94 -54.02
N ALA A 455 14.25 -8.74 -53.04
CA ALA A 455 13.71 -7.42 -52.72
C ALA A 455 14.85 -6.48 -52.25
N TYR A 456 14.64 -5.18 -52.41
CA TYR A 456 15.58 -4.10 -52.01
C TYR A 456 16.91 -4.03 -52.78
N ALA A 457 17.15 -4.90 -53.77
CA ALA A 457 18.36 -4.84 -54.60
C ALA A 457 18.48 -3.57 -55.45
N ASP A 458 17.34 -2.94 -55.78
CA ASP A 458 17.27 -1.68 -56.52
C ASP A 458 17.19 -0.45 -55.59
N LEU A 459 17.17 -0.65 -54.27
CA LEU A 459 17.13 0.43 -53.28
C LEU A 459 18.44 1.22 -53.39
N ALA A 460 18.34 2.54 -53.60
CA ALA A 460 19.52 3.36 -53.80
C ALA A 460 20.42 3.32 -52.55
N PHE A 461 21.70 3.64 -52.72
CA PHE A 461 22.66 3.69 -51.61
C PHE A 461 22.14 4.63 -50.51
N GLY A 462 22.02 4.13 -49.28
CA GLY A 462 21.54 4.90 -48.12
C GLY A 462 20.03 5.19 -48.13
N GLU A 463 19.29 4.77 -49.16
CA GLU A 463 17.83 4.72 -49.10
C GLU A 463 17.40 3.56 -48.21
N SER A 464 16.33 3.75 -47.44
CA SER A 464 15.88 2.76 -46.45
C SER A 464 14.40 2.44 -46.62
N VAL A 465 14.03 1.17 -46.42
CA VAL A 465 12.63 0.75 -46.21
C VAL A 465 12.47 0.31 -44.76
N ARG A 466 11.45 0.85 -44.08
CA ARG A 466 11.08 0.42 -42.73
C ARG A 466 9.91 -0.56 -42.79
N ILE A 467 10.04 -1.67 -42.09
CA ILE A 467 8.98 -2.67 -41.93
C ILE A 467 8.75 -2.86 -40.43
N ALA A 468 7.53 -2.64 -39.98
CA ALA A 468 7.11 -2.96 -38.62
C ALA A 468 6.31 -4.26 -38.62
N ILE A 469 6.67 -5.18 -37.73
CA ILE A 469 6.01 -6.47 -37.56
C ILE A 469 5.57 -6.56 -36.11
N ASP A 470 4.26 -6.47 -35.86
CA ASP A 470 3.71 -6.70 -34.53
C ASP A 470 3.97 -8.15 -34.11
N TYR A 471 4.41 -8.36 -32.89
CA TYR A 471 4.40 -9.66 -32.23
C TYR A 471 3.76 -9.54 -30.85
N GLN A 472 3.28 -10.67 -30.36
CA GLN A 472 2.67 -10.81 -29.05
C GLN A 472 3.51 -11.80 -28.27
N ILE A 473 3.86 -11.46 -27.04
CA ILE A 473 4.49 -12.39 -26.10
C ILE A 473 3.46 -12.87 -25.09
N SER A 474 3.65 -14.07 -24.58
CA SER A 474 2.84 -14.66 -23.53
C SER A 474 3.71 -15.29 -22.45
N ASP A 475 3.24 -15.18 -21.23
CA ASP A 475 3.72 -15.98 -20.09
C ASP A 475 3.03 -17.37 -20.08
N GLU A 476 3.27 -18.16 -19.03
CA GLU A 476 2.62 -19.47 -18.84
C GLU A 476 1.16 -19.34 -18.37
N ALA A 477 0.76 -18.18 -17.84
CA ALA A 477 -0.61 -17.87 -17.46
C ALA A 477 -1.50 -17.43 -18.65
N ALA A 478 -0.95 -17.44 -19.87
CA ALA A 478 -1.58 -16.96 -21.09
C ALA A 478 -1.95 -15.46 -21.05
N LEU A 479 -1.29 -14.69 -20.18
CA LEU A 479 -1.33 -13.24 -20.22
C LEU A 479 -0.35 -12.74 -21.27
N THR A 480 -0.73 -11.67 -21.93
CA THR A 480 -0.04 -11.26 -23.15
C THR A 480 0.22 -9.79 -23.21
N ASN A 481 1.32 -9.43 -23.86
CA ASN A 481 1.65 -8.05 -24.20
C ASN A 481 2.20 -8.01 -25.63
N HIS A 482 2.25 -6.82 -26.22
CA HIS A 482 2.58 -6.62 -27.63
C HIS A 482 3.76 -5.67 -27.80
N ALA A 483 4.59 -5.96 -28.79
CA ALA A 483 5.70 -5.13 -29.22
C ALA A 483 5.87 -5.25 -30.74
N GLN A 484 6.71 -4.40 -31.32
CA GLN A 484 7.03 -4.39 -32.74
C GLN A 484 8.49 -4.72 -32.99
N LEU A 485 8.73 -5.61 -33.94
CA LEU A 485 10.03 -5.70 -34.60
C LEU A 485 10.06 -4.72 -35.77
N GLN A 486 10.89 -3.69 -35.65
CA GLN A 486 11.17 -2.72 -36.70
C GLN A 486 12.44 -3.10 -37.47
N LEU A 487 12.27 -3.59 -38.70
CA LEU A 487 13.37 -3.78 -39.63
C LEU A 487 13.59 -2.50 -40.44
N VAL A 488 14.78 -1.92 -40.35
CA VAL A 488 15.21 -0.81 -41.21
C VAL A 488 16.20 -1.33 -42.23
N ILE A 489 15.74 -1.52 -43.45
CA ILE A 489 16.50 -2.16 -44.52
C ILE A 489 17.11 -1.07 -45.40
N TYR A 490 18.43 -0.93 -45.37
CA TYR A 490 19.16 -0.01 -46.22
C TYR A 490 19.65 -0.67 -47.51
N GLY A 491 19.58 0.10 -48.60
CA GLY A 491 20.12 -0.26 -49.89
C GLY A 491 21.62 0.03 -49.95
N GLN A 492 22.38 -0.91 -50.52
CA GLN A 492 23.77 -0.66 -50.93
C GLN A 492 23.86 -0.06 -52.34
N GLY A 493 22.74 0.11 -53.05
CA GLY A 493 22.71 0.54 -54.45
C GLY A 493 23.41 -0.42 -55.42
N PRO A 494 23.34 -0.15 -56.73
CA PRO A 494 24.10 -0.89 -57.74
C PRO A 494 25.61 -0.83 -57.48
N ALA A 495 26.33 -1.91 -57.82
CA ALA A 495 27.78 -2.02 -57.59
C ALA A 495 28.64 -0.99 -58.36
N ASP A 496 28.07 -0.26 -59.33
CA ASP A 496 28.73 0.84 -60.04
C ASP A 496 28.49 2.21 -59.40
N GLN A 497 27.72 2.28 -58.31
CA GLN A 497 27.42 3.50 -57.55
C GLN A 497 28.16 3.58 -56.20
N HIS A 498 28.96 2.57 -55.86
CA HIS A 498 29.79 2.60 -54.66
C HIS A 498 31.17 1.95 -54.87
N THR A 499 32.15 2.28 -54.04
CA THR A 499 33.43 1.56 -53.96
C THR A 499 33.51 0.73 -52.69
N THR A 500 34.00 -0.51 -52.77
CA THR A 500 34.30 -1.30 -51.57
C THR A 500 35.78 -1.24 -51.21
N ILE A 501 36.08 -0.94 -49.95
CA ILE A 501 37.42 -0.79 -49.39
C ILE A 501 37.58 -1.80 -48.25
N TYR A 502 38.69 -2.53 -48.26
CA TYR A 502 38.99 -3.56 -47.26
C TYR A 502 40.31 -3.27 -46.56
N GLY A 503 40.27 -3.28 -45.23
CA GLY A 503 41.39 -3.34 -44.32
C GLY A 503 41.90 -4.77 -44.12
N ASN A 504 42.50 -5.01 -42.96
CA ASN A 504 43.03 -6.29 -42.51
C ASN A 504 43.10 -6.30 -40.97
N GLN A 505 43.55 -7.41 -40.37
CA GLN A 505 43.60 -7.57 -38.91
C GLN A 505 44.65 -6.71 -38.16
N ASN A 506 45.23 -5.69 -38.78
CA ASN A 506 46.17 -4.77 -38.14
C ASN A 506 45.57 -3.36 -38.20
N ASN A 507 46.03 -2.47 -37.33
CA ASN A 507 45.74 -1.04 -37.39
C ASN A 507 45.94 -0.46 -38.80
N ASN A 508 44.88 0.07 -39.40
CA ASN A 508 44.84 0.60 -40.74
C ASN A 508 44.53 2.10 -40.75
N VAL A 509 44.90 2.75 -41.84
CA VAL A 509 44.40 4.07 -42.18
C VAL A 509 43.69 3.94 -43.53
N LEU A 510 42.36 3.98 -43.50
CA LEU A 510 41.50 3.78 -44.66
C LEU A 510 40.91 5.12 -45.10
N THR A 511 40.76 5.31 -46.40
CA THR A 511 40.26 6.57 -46.97
C THR A 511 39.35 6.26 -48.15
N GLY A 512 38.09 6.67 -48.02
CA GLY A 512 37.05 6.63 -49.04
C GLY A 512 37.38 7.48 -50.26
N SER A 513 36.61 7.27 -51.31
CA SER A 513 36.58 8.09 -52.51
C SER A 513 35.71 9.35 -52.29
N ASP A 514 35.44 10.13 -53.34
CA ASP A 514 34.44 11.22 -53.26
C ASP A 514 33.03 10.72 -53.72
N GLN A 515 32.82 9.40 -53.76
CA GLN A 515 31.56 8.72 -54.06
C GLN A 515 31.17 7.85 -52.85
N ASN A 516 29.95 7.31 -52.84
CA ASN A 516 29.51 6.41 -51.79
C ASN A 516 30.46 5.21 -51.65
N ASP A 517 30.79 4.82 -50.42
CA ASP A 517 31.73 3.72 -50.18
C ASP A 517 31.21 2.73 -49.14
N ILE A 518 31.63 1.48 -49.28
CA ILE A 518 31.50 0.44 -48.25
C ILE A 518 32.91 0.15 -47.73
N ILE A 519 33.16 0.41 -46.45
CA ILE A 519 34.49 0.31 -45.85
C ILE A 519 34.49 -0.74 -44.74
N TYR A 520 35.40 -1.72 -44.82
CA TYR A 520 35.62 -2.73 -43.79
C TYR A 520 37.01 -2.55 -43.16
N GLY A 521 37.10 -2.28 -41.86
CA GLY A 521 38.36 -2.21 -41.08
C GLY A 521 38.90 -3.59 -40.68
N TYR A 522 38.01 -4.40 -40.08
CA TYR A 522 38.25 -5.71 -39.46
C TYR A 522 38.80 -5.63 -38.03
N GLU A 523 39.97 -6.20 -37.74
CA GLU A 523 40.54 -6.17 -36.38
C GLU A 523 41.68 -5.13 -36.34
N GLY A 524 41.91 -4.53 -35.18
CA GLY A 524 42.96 -3.55 -34.96
C GLY A 524 42.39 -2.15 -34.76
N ASN A 525 43.22 -1.22 -34.31
CA ASN A 525 42.80 0.15 -34.06
C ASN A 525 42.95 0.98 -35.34
N ASP A 526 41.84 1.16 -36.05
CA ASP A 526 41.78 1.74 -37.37
C ASP A 526 41.46 3.25 -37.34
N VAL A 527 41.91 3.96 -38.37
CA VAL A 527 41.50 5.33 -38.65
C VAL A 527 40.84 5.36 -40.03
N ILE A 528 39.54 5.66 -40.06
CA ILE A 528 38.72 5.61 -41.27
C ILE A 528 38.25 7.01 -41.64
N TYR A 529 38.46 7.41 -42.90
CA TYR A 529 37.93 8.64 -43.47
C TYR A 529 36.94 8.30 -44.60
N GLY A 530 35.65 8.60 -44.44
CA GLY A 530 34.62 8.36 -45.45
C GLY A 530 34.72 9.30 -46.66
N ASN A 531 35.13 10.56 -46.43
CA ASN A 531 35.22 11.65 -47.41
C ASN A 531 33.88 12.26 -47.82
N ASN A 532 33.45 12.12 -49.07
CA ASN A 532 32.20 12.70 -49.58
C ASN A 532 31.34 11.56 -50.13
N GLY A 533 30.03 11.72 -50.03
CA GLY A 533 29.08 10.67 -50.33
C GLY A 533 28.42 10.16 -49.07
N SER A 534 27.51 9.20 -49.24
CA SER A 534 26.97 8.41 -48.15
C SER A 534 27.85 7.18 -48.00
N GLU A 535 28.26 6.83 -46.78
CA GLU A 535 29.12 5.66 -46.54
C GLU A 535 28.45 4.61 -45.67
N ILE A 536 28.84 3.36 -45.90
CA ILE A 536 28.59 2.22 -45.02
C ILE A 536 29.95 1.81 -44.45
N ILE A 537 30.14 1.95 -43.15
CA ILE A 537 31.42 1.72 -42.48
C ILE A 537 31.26 0.59 -41.45
N PHE A 538 32.09 -0.43 -41.54
CA PHE A 538 32.26 -1.48 -40.54
C PHE A 538 33.70 -1.44 -40.03
N ALA A 539 33.97 -0.79 -38.90
CA ALA A 539 35.33 -0.66 -38.39
C ALA A 539 35.83 -1.99 -37.81
N GLY A 540 35.05 -2.61 -36.92
CA GLY A 540 35.22 -3.98 -36.46
C GLY A 540 35.69 -4.06 -35.00
N ALA A 541 36.73 -4.85 -34.70
CA ALA A 541 37.20 -4.99 -33.32
C ALA A 541 38.47 -4.15 -33.11
N GLY A 542 38.48 -3.24 -32.15
CA GLY A 542 39.60 -2.32 -31.96
C GLY A 542 39.22 -1.05 -31.22
N HIS A 543 40.16 -0.10 -31.15
CA HIS A 543 39.86 1.27 -30.75
C HIS A 543 39.94 2.16 -31.99
N ASP A 544 38.81 2.34 -32.65
CA ASP A 544 38.71 2.90 -33.98
C ASP A 544 38.38 4.39 -33.95
N ILE A 545 38.86 5.13 -34.95
CA ILE A 545 38.53 6.54 -35.15
C ILE A 545 37.91 6.70 -36.54
N ILE A 546 36.64 7.08 -36.58
CA ILE A 546 35.86 7.18 -37.81
C ILE A 546 35.50 8.65 -38.06
N TYR A 547 35.83 9.14 -39.24
CA TYR A 547 35.38 10.43 -39.76
C TYR A 547 34.48 10.17 -40.96
N ALA A 548 33.16 10.28 -40.80
CA ALA A 548 32.21 10.08 -41.88
C ALA A 548 32.48 11.07 -43.03
N ALA A 549 32.63 12.36 -42.71
CA ALA A 549 32.94 13.40 -43.69
C ALA A 549 34.42 13.84 -43.72
N LYS A 550 34.84 14.34 -44.88
CA LYS A 550 36.21 14.84 -45.15
C LYS A 550 36.70 15.86 -44.11
N ASN A 551 37.83 15.55 -43.45
CA ASN A 551 38.46 16.39 -42.42
C ASN A 551 37.56 16.76 -41.23
N GLY A 552 36.49 16.00 -40.96
CA GLY A 552 35.47 16.38 -39.95
C GLY A 552 34.74 17.68 -40.29
N ASN A 553 34.75 18.08 -41.58
CA ASN A 553 34.06 19.25 -42.08
C ASN A 553 32.63 18.84 -42.44
N THR A 554 31.63 19.50 -41.84
CA THR A 554 30.20 19.20 -42.00
C THR A 554 29.62 19.66 -43.35
N GLU A 555 30.45 19.74 -44.40
CA GLU A 555 30.06 20.28 -45.72
C GLU A 555 29.24 19.29 -46.56
N ASP A 556 29.22 17.99 -46.19
CA ASP A 556 28.33 16.99 -46.80
C ASP A 556 26.97 16.95 -46.09
N ALA A 557 26.23 18.06 -46.24
CA ALA A 557 25.12 18.40 -45.34
C ALA A 557 23.88 17.48 -45.47
N GLU A 558 23.82 16.59 -46.45
CA GLU A 558 22.65 15.76 -46.77
C GLU A 558 23.00 14.27 -46.93
N ALA A 559 24.27 13.88 -46.79
CA ALA A 559 24.69 12.48 -46.90
C ALA A 559 24.26 11.70 -45.66
N ARG A 560 23.76 10.48 -45.87
CA ARG A 560 23.29 9.59 -44.80
C ARG A 560 24.27 8.45 -44.62
N HIS A 561 24.97 8.43 -43.50
CA HIS A 561 25.99 7.44 -43.20
C HIS A 561 25.42 6.31 -42.34
N ILE A 562 25.90 5.09 -42.55
CA ILE A 562 25.61 3.91 -41.74
C ILE A 562 26.93 3.42 -41.16
N ILE A 563 27.10 3.52 -39.86
CA ILE A 563 28.38 3.29 -39.20
C ILE A 563 28.20 2.21 -38.14
N TYR A 564 29.01 1.16 -38.21
CA TYR A 564 29.20 0.14 -37.20
C TYR A 564 30.65 0.20 -36.73
N ALA A 565 30.89 0.71 -35.52
CA ALA A 565 32.23 0.78 -34.96
C ALA A 565 32.68 -0.60 -34.48
N GLY A 566 31.85 -1.31 -33.70
CA GLY A 566 32.04 -2.71 -33.34
C GLY A 566 32.52 -2.88 -31.90
N GLU A 567 33.43 -3.82 -31.62
CA GLU A 567 33.90 -4.03 -30.25
C GLU A 567 35.07 -3.11 -29.93
N GLY A 568 34.99 -2.34 -28.83
CA GLY A 568 36.16 -1.74 -28.22
C GLY A 568 35.91 -0.37 -27.59
N SER A 569 36.57 0.68 -28.04
CA SER A 569 36.32 2.03 -27.47
C SER A 569 36.61 3.01 -28.55
N ASP A 570 35.55 3.37 -29.25
CA ASP A 570 35.62 3.95 -30.57
C ASP A 570 35.26 5.42 -30.52
N THR A 571 35.76 6.17 -31.50
CA THR A 571 35.45 7.58 -31.66
C THR A 571 34.88 7.83 -33.04
N VAL A 572 33.61 8.22 -33.10
CA VAL A 572 32.91 8.53 -34.34
C VAL A 572 32.62 10.02 -34.45
N TYR A 573 33.01 10.60 -35.58
CA TYR A 573 32.62 11.93 -36.03
C TYR A 573 31.71 11.77 -37.24
N GLY A 574 30.40 11.97 -37.03
CA GLY A 574 29.36 11.91 -38.06
C GLY A 574 29.37 13.13 -38.99
N ALA A 575 28.28 13.30 -39.74
CA ALA A 575 28.06 14.46 -40.61
C ALA A 575 26.72 15.12 -40.28
N LYS A 576 26.14 15.95 -41.15
CA LYS A 576 24.90 16.68 -40.82
C LYS A 576 23.63 15.99 -41.36
N GLY A 577 23.78 14.94 -42.16
CA GLY A 577 22.63 14.21 -42.69
C GLY A 577 22.05 13.25 -41.67
N ASP A 578 20.94 12.59 -42.01
CA ASP A 578 20.27 11.66 -41.11
C ASP A 578 21.07 10.34 -41.01
N ASP A 579 21.91 10.22 -39.98
CA ASP A 579 22.87 9.14 -39.84
C ASP A 579 22.36 7.99 -38.94
N PHE A 580 22.83 6.77 -39.21
CA PHE A 580 22.73 5.62 -38.30
C PHE A 580 24.12 5.28 -37.77
N ILE A 581 24.30 5.30 -36.45
CA ILE A 581 25.58 5.05 -35.80
C ILE A 581 25.39 4.01 -34.70
N ASP A 582 26.01 2.84 -34.86
CA ASP A 582 26.12 1.79 -33.86
C ASP A 582 27.59 1.69 -33.42
N LEU A 583 27.85 1.98 -32.16
CA LEU A 583 29.19 2.00 -31.58
C LEU A 583 29.59 0.64 -30.99
N GLY A 584 28.65 -0.30 -30.82
CA GLY A 584 28.90 -1.58 -30.16
C GLY A 584 29.42 -1.45 -28.73
N GLU A 585 30.07 -2.51 -28.21
CA GLU A 585 30.48 -2.58 -26.80
C GLU A 585 31.68 -1.70 -26.45
N GLY A 586 31.67 -1.14 -25.24
CA GLY A 586 32.78 -0.48 -24.57
C GLY A 586 32.64 1.05 -24.46
N ASN A 587 33.71 1.77 -24.07
CA ASN A 587 33.58 3.20 -23.73
C ASN A 587 33.74 4.10 -24.97
N ASN A 588 32.65 4.41 -25.63
CA ASN A 588 32.66 5.05 -26.93
C ASN A 588 32.49 6.58 -26.84
N THR A 589 32.80 7.26 -27.93
CA THR A 589 32.57 8.70 -28.09
C THR A 589 32.00 8.98 -29.47
N VAL A 590 30.85 9.65 -29.53
CA VAL A 590 30.23 10.05 -30.81
C VAL A 590 29.93 11.54 -30.84
N ARG A 591 30.18 12.15 -31.99
CA ARG A 591 29.66 13.48 -32.35
C ARG A 591 28.85 13.33 -33.61
N SER A 592 27.52 13.34 -33.51
CA SER A 592 26.66 13.18 -34.68
C SER A 592 26.45 14.50 -35.42
N TYR A 593 26.49 15.66 -34.74
CA TYR A 593 26.19 16.98 -35.31
C TYR A 593 24.68 17.20 -35.60
N GLY A 594 24.32 17.70 -36.78
CA GLY A 594 22.92 17.96 -37.16
C GLY A 594 22.33 16.75 -37.90
N GLY A 595 21.06 16.83 -38.31
CA GLY A 595 20.39 15.67 -38.94
C GLY A 595 19.54 14.86 -37.96
N ASN A 596 18.60 14.08 -38.47
CA ASN A 596 17.77 13.20 -37.65
C ASN A 596 18.49 11.87 -37.42
N ASP A 597 19.37 11.87 -36.41
CA ASP A 597 20.29 10.78 -36.18
C ASP A 597 19.70 9.70 -35.28
N GLU A 598 20.13 8.48 -35.53
CA GLU A 598 19.96 7.35 -34.64
C GLU A 598 21.32 6.84 -34.15
N ILE A 599 21.44 6.72 -32.84
CA ILE A 599 22.68 6.37 -32.17
C ILE A 599 22.43 5.22 -31.21
N ILE A 600 23.16 4.13 -31.37
CA ILE A 600 23.23 3.00 -30.45
C ILE A 600 24.66 2.97 -29.90
N ALA A 601 24.83 3.27 -28.62
CA ALA A 601 26.14 3.36 -28.00
C ALA A 601 26.67 2.02 -27.46
N GLY A 602 25.78 1.05 -27.22
CA GLY A 602 26.11 -0.24 -26.60
C GLY A 602 26.29 -0.14 -25.07
N ASP A 603 26.78 -1.21 -24.44
CA ASP A 603 27.15 -1.19 -23.03
C ASP A 603 28.53 -0.53 -22.85
N GLY A 604 28.68 0.37 -21.88
CA GLY A 604 29.89 1.18 -21.78
C GLY A 604 29.76 2.39 -20.86
N ASN A 605 30.80 3.22 -20.79
CA ASN A 605 30.63 4.59 -20.30
C ASN A 605 30.85 5.51 -21.49
N ASP A 606 29.76 5.90 -22.12
CA ASP A 606 29.76 6.55 -23.43
C ASP A 606 29.68 8.06 -23.33
N ASN A 607 30.25 8.75 -24.32
CA ASN A 607 30.10 10.20 -24.49
C ASN A 607 29.41 10.50 -25.81
N ILE A 608 28.13 10.86 -25.74
CA ILE A 608 27.26 11.09 -26.89
C ILE A 608 27.00 12.60 -27.01
N PHE A 609 27.56 13.23 -28.04
CA PHE A 609 27.32 14.63 -28.38
C PHE A 609 26.49 14.69 -29.67
N ALA A 610 25.17 14.65 -29.52
CA ALA A 610 24.19 14.68 -30.60
C ALA A 610 23.69 16.10 -30.89
N ALA A 611 24.58 17.08 -30.75
CA ALA A 611 24.30 18.49 -31.03
C ALA A 611 25.51 19.11 -31.72
N SER A 612 25.25 20.11 -32.58
CA SER A 612 26.29 20.97 -33.11
C SER A 612 26.77 21.96 -32.03
N ASN A 613 27.90 22.62 -32.30
CA ASN A 613 28.41 23.68 -31.41
C ASN A 613 27.47 24.90 -31.31
N ASN A 614 26.39 24.96 -32.11
CA ASN A 614 25.39 26.01 -32.07
C ASN A 614 23.99 25.38 -32.05
N LEU A 615 23.47 25.13 -30.85
CA LEU A 615 22.18 24.47 -30.59
C LEU A 615 21.00 25.02 -31.42
N GLN A 616 21.02 26.31 -31.74
CA GLN A 616 19.98 26.98 -32.52
C GLN A 616 19.98 26.59 -34.02
N LEU A 617 21.08 26.04 -34.54
CA LEU A 617 21.15 25.51 -35.91
C LEU A 617 20.56 24.09 -36.01
N ASP A 618 20.39 23.41 -34.88
CA ASP A 618 19.90 22.03 -34.84
C ASP A 618 18.39 21.95 -34.59
N LYS A 619 17.71 23.09 -34.59
CA LYS A 619 16.26 23.17 -34.37
C LYS A 619 15.49 22.42 -35.45
N GLY A 620 14.72 21.41 -35.04
CA GLY A 620 13.92 20.55 -35.92
C GLY A 620 14.62 19.27 -36.40
N PHE A 621 15.82 18.96 -35.89
CA PHE A 621 16.52 17.70 -36.13
C PHE A 621 16.47 16.81 -34.88
N THR A 622 15.59 15.82 -34.87
CA THR A 622 15.35 14.94 -33.71
C THR A 622 16.43 13.88 -33.55
N LYS A 623 16.69 13.42 -32.32
CA LYS A 623 17.66 12.35 -32.03
C LYS A 623 16.98 11.15 -31.41
N GLN A 624 17.33 9.96 -31.89
CA GLN A 624 16.97 8.68 -31.27
C GLN A 624 18.24 8.04 -30.71
N ILE A 625 18.36 8.00 -29.38
CA ILE A 625 19.58 7.55 -28.72
C ILE A 625 19.25 6.36 -27.82
N ASN A 626 19.93 5.23 -28.04
CA ASN A 626 20.05 4.16 -27.08
C ASN A 626 21.48 4.15 -26.52
N SER A 627 21.61 4.47 -25.24
CA SER A 627 22.90 4.56 -24.54
C SER A 627 23.33 3.27 -23.84
N GLY A 628 22.51 2.21 -23.83
CA GLY A 628 22.86 0.94 -23.17
C GLY A 628 23.16 1.06 -21.67
N ALA A 629 23.82 0.06 -21.09
CA ALA A 629 24.21 0.06 -19.68
C ALA A 629 25.53 0.81 -19.42
N GLY A 630 25.70 1.34 -18.20
CA GLY A 630 26.89 2.03 -17.70
C GLY A 630 26.72 3.53 -17.49
N ASN A 631 27.81 4.29 -17.32
CA ASN A 631 27.73 5.70 -16.91
C ASN A 631 27.93 6.66 -18.08
N ASP A 632 26.84 7.07 -18.71
CA ASP A 632 26.92 7.78 -19.98
C ASP A 632 26.71 9.28 -19.81
N TYR A 633 27.38 10.03 -20.67
CA TYR A 633 27.16 11.45 -20.88
C TYR A 633 26.43 11.63 -22.21
N ILE A 634 25.28 12.30 -22.18
CA ILE A 634 24.44 12.53 -23.36
C ILE A 634 24.09 14.01 -23.44
N GLU A 635 24.32 14.61 -24.60
CA GLU A 635 23.95 15.98 -24.92
C GLU A 635 23.25 16.03 -26.28
N THR A 636 22.03 16.55 -26.33
CA THR A 636 21.19 16.59 -27.56
C THR A 636 20.87 18.02 -28.00
N SER A 637 20.10 18.17 -29.08
CA SER A 637 19.83 19.44 -29.76
C SER A 637 18.56 20.17 -29.25
N ASP A 638 18.25 21.36 -29.79
CA ASP A 638 16.98 22.08 -29.59
C ASP A 638 15.79 21.47 -30.37
N SER A 639 15.47 20.19 -30.11
CA SER A 639 14.51 19.39 -30.88
C SER A 639 13.79 18.34 -30.02
N ASP A 640 12.76 17.70 -30.57
CA ASP A 640 12.02 16.63 -29.88
C ASP A 640 12.85 15.34 -29.89
N ASP A 641 13.60 15.08 -28.80
CA ASP A 641 14.55 13.97 -28.75
C ASP A 641 14.00 12.77 -27.95
N THR A 642 14.40 11.55 -28.33
CA THR A 642 14.10 10.31 -27.62
C THR A 642 15.39 9.65 -27.15
N ILE A 643 15.50 9.45 -25.83
CA ILE A 643 16.67 8.85 -25.19
C ILE A 643 16.22 7.65 -24.36
N VAL A 644 16.83 6.51 -24.63
CA VAL A 644 16.71 5.29 -23.85
C VAL A 644 18.10 4.93 -23.29
N GLY A 645 18.16 4.58 -22.01
CA GLY A 645 19.37 4.09 -21.37
C GLY A 645 19.07 2.93 -20.43
N GLY A 646 20.00 1.99 -20.34
CA GLY A 646 19.98 0.92 -19.35
C GLY A 646 20.38 1.40 -17.96
N ASP A 647 20.79 0.47 -17.11
CA ASP A 647 21.32 0.76 -15.77
C ASP A 647 22.63 1.58 -15.82
N GLY A 648 23.00 2.19 -14.69
CA GLY A 648 24.19 3.03 -14.52
C GLY A 648 23.86 4.52 -14.44
N ASN A 649 24.83 5.33 -14.00
CA ASN A 649 24.59 6.75 -13.72
C ASN A 649 24.64 7.58 -15.00
N LYS A 650 23.47 8.00 -15.51
CA LYS A 650 23.41 8.83 -16.72
C LYS A 650 23.53 10.31 -16.40
N ARG A 651 24.21 11.07 -17.27
CA ARG A 651 24.27 12.53 -17.25
C ARG A 651 23.73 13.06 -18.57
N ILE A 652 22.46 13.46 -18.56
CA ILE A 652 21.71 13.82 -19.75
C ILE A 652 21.42 15.32 -19.75
N TYR A 653 21.75 15.97 -20.85
CA TYR A 653 21.43 17.36 -21.15
C TYR A 653 20.63 17.39 -22.44
N THR A 654 19.36 17.76 -22.34
CA THR A 654 18.55 18.08 -23.51
C THR A 654 18.22 19.56 -23.48
N TYR A 655 18.10 20.16 -24.67
CA TYR A 655 17.80 21.58 -24.80
C TYR A 655 16.49 21.72 -25.54
N GLY A 656 15.53 22.48 -25.01
CA GLY A 656 14.22 22.73 -25.65
C GLY A 656 13.50 21.49 -26.21
N GLY A 657 12.45 21.66 -27.04
CA GLY A 657 11.72 20.52 -27.63
C GLY A 657 10.87 19.68 -26.66
N THR A 658 10.11 18.72 -27.18
CA THR A 658 9.32 17.73 -26.42
C THR A 658 10.13 16.43 -26.31
N ASP A 659 10.85 16.27 -25.21
CA ASP A 659 11.76 15.12 -25.02
C ASP A 659 11.10 13.94 -24.31
N SER A 660 11.49 12.74 -24.71
CA SER A 660 11.18 11.48 -24.04
C SER A 660 12.46 10.80 -23.56
N ILE A 661 12.65 10.72 -22.25
CA ILE A 661 13.85 10.17 -21.61
C ILE A 661 13.46 8.99 -20.72
N LYS A 662 13.91 7.78 -21.03
CA LYS A 662 13.74 6.57 -20.20
C LYS A 662 15.11 6.00 -19.83
N VAL A 663 15.46 6.01 -18.55
CA VAL A 663 16.74 5.45 -18.05
C VAL A 663 16.50 4.42 -16.95
N GLY A 664 17.42 3.46 -16.82
CA GLY A 664 17.39 2.40 -15.81
C GLY A 664 17.76 2.87 -14.40
N ASN A 665 18.19 1.93 -13.57
CA ASN A 665 18.65 2.22 -12.21
C ASN A 665 19.99 2.96 -12.22
N GLY A 666 20.19 3.91 -11.31
CA GLY A 666 21.42 4.69 -11.18
C GLY A 666 21.16 6.03 -10.50
N ASP A 667 22.23 6.70 -10.10
CA ASP A 667 22.19 8.10 -9.65
C ASP A 667 22.21 9.02 -10.89
N ASN A 668 21.05 9.21 -11.52
CA ASN A 668 20.97 9.92 -12.79
C ASN A 668 20.93 11.45 -12.58
N THR A 669 21.55 12.20 -13.48
CA THR A 669 21.40 13.66 -13.56
C THR A 669 20.80 14.01 -14.91
N ILE A 670 19.54 14.44 -14.91
CA ILE A 670 18.80 14.80 -16.12
C ILE A 670 18.49 16.29 -16.07
N ARG A 671 18.88 16.99 -17.12
CA ARG A 671 18.79 18.44 -17.25
C ARG A 671 18.15 18.78 -18.58
N ALA A 672 16.84 18.93 -18.57
CA ALA A 672 16.02 19.17 -19.75
C ALA A 672 15.53 20.62 -19.73
N TYR A 673 16.42 21.58 -19.98
CA TYR A 673 16.11 23.02 -19.89
C TYR A 673 15.94 23.64 -21.28
N ALA A 674 15.15 24.70 -21.37
CA ALA A 674 15.13 25.57 -22.54
C ALA A 674 16.39 26.44 -22.64
N THR A 675 16.86 26.75 -23.85
CA THR A 675 17.85 27.83 -24.03
C THR A 675 17.27 29.25 -23.87
N ASP A 676 15.95 29.42 -24.06
CA ASP A 676 15.19 30.65 -23.79
C ASP A 676 13.82 30.31 -23.15
N ARG A 677 13.33 31.15 -22.24
CA ARG A 677 12.05 30.93 -21.52
C ARG A 677 10.85 30.80 -22.47
N ASN A 678 10.89 31.47 -23.61
CA ASN A 678 9.78 31.47 -24.58
C ASN A 678 9.73 30.21 -25.46
N ASP A 679 10.83 29.45 -25.54
CA ASP A 679 10.91 28.27 -26.40
C ASP A 679 10.10 27.09 -25.81
N ASP A 680 9.94 27.03 -24.49
CA ASP A 680 9.45 25.83 -23.79
C ASP A 680 8.09 25.96 -23.09
N ILE A 681 7.39 27.09 -23.20
CA ILE A 681 6.11 27.27 -22.50
C ILE A 681 5.00 26.31 -22.98
N ASN A 682 5.19 25.62 -24.12
CA ASN A 682 4.25 24.65 -24.69
C ASN A 682 4.88 23.29 -25.04
N VAL A 683 6.07 22.99 -24.51
CA VAL A 683 6.70 21.68 -24.70
C VAL A 683 6.47 20.82 -23.46
N THR A 684 6.63 19.51 -23.58
CA THR A 684 6.50 18.58 -22.46
C THR A 684 7.73 17.69 -22.40
N LYS A 685 8.34 17.58 -21.22
CA LYS A 685 9.35 16.56 -20.93
C LYS A 685 8.68 15.33 -20.34
N THR A 686 8.88 14.17 -20.93
CA THR A 686 8.50 12.88 -20.33
C THR A 686 9.77 12.20 -19.84
N ILE A 687 9.91 12.08 -18.52
CA ILE A 687 11.11 11.52 -17.88
C ILE A 687 10.71 10.32 -17.04
N ILE A 688 11.30 9.16 -17.35
CA ILE A 688 11.18 7.92 -16.60
C ILE A 688 12.57 7.49 -16.14
N SER A 689 12.75 7.30 -14.83
CA SER A 689 14.01 6.82 -14.25
C SER A 689 13.76 5.67 -13.27
N GLY A 690 14.70 4.73 -13.19
CA GLY A 690 14.66 3.62 -12.24
C GLY A 690 14.94 4.03 -10.79
N ASN A 691 15.50 3.09 -10.01
CA ASN A 691 15.91 3.37 -8.64
C ASN A 691 17.25 4.13 -8.59
N GLY A 692 17.47 4.92 -7.54
CA GLY A 692 18.70 5.64 -7.30
C GLY A 692 18.46 7.08 -6.87
N ARG A 693 19.54 7.86 -6.73
CA ARG A 693 19.47 9.26 -6.34
C ARG A 693 19.46 10.16 -7.58
N ASP A 694 18.28 10.35 -8.15
CA ASP A 694 18.16 11.18 -9.36
C ASP A 694 18.08 12.67 -9.04
N ILE A 695 18.74 13.47 -9.89
CA ILE A 695 18.62 14.92 -9.96
C ILE A 695 17.99 15.26 -11.30
N ILE A 696 16.77 15.78 -11.27
CA ILE A 696 16.01 16.15 -12.44
C ILE A 696 15.69 17.63 -12.34
N ASP A 697 16.12 18.40 -13.33
CA ASP A 697 15.61 19.74 -13.51
C ASP A 697 15.03 19.87 -14.93
N THR A 698 13.81 20.37 -15.06
CA THR A 698 13.11 20.57 -16.35
C THR A 698 12.87 22.05 -16.65
N SER A 699 12.08 22.40 -17.66
CA SER A 699 11.84 23.78 -18.10
C SER A 699 10.49 24.33 -17.62
N TYR A 700 9.80 25.14 -18.44
CA TYR A 700 8.53 25.80 -18.12
C TYR A 700 7.31 25.05 -18.71
N GLY A 701 7.56 23.90 -19.33
CA GLY A 701 6.59 23.05 -19.99
C GLY A 701 5.70 22.29 -19.01
N ASN A 702 4.64 21.63 -19.52
CA ASN A 702 3.84 20.74 -18.69
C ASN A 702 4.52 19.37 -18.64
N ASP A 703 5.32 19.10 -17.63
CA ASP A 703 6.21 17.95 -17.61
C ASP A 703 5.60 16.74 -16.91
N LYS A 704 6.04 15.54 -17.31
CA LYS A 704 5.66 14.25 -16.72
C LYS A 704 6.91 13.54 -16.24
N ILE A 705 7.05 13.42 -14.92
CA ILE A 705 8.23 12.84 -14.29
C ILE A 705 7.78 11.65 -13.45
N MET A 706 8.26 10.45 -13.77
CA MET A 706 7.98 9.22 -13.03
C MET A 706 9.30 8.53 -12.68
N VAL A 707 9.63 8.45 -11.40
CA VAL A 707 10.94 7.95 -10.95
C VAL A 707 10.80 6.93 -9.83
N GLY A 708 11.70 5.94 -9.83
CA GLY A 708 11.69 4.84 -8.86
C GLY A 708 12.12 5.24 -7.44
N ASN A 709 12.51 4.26 -6.63
CA ASN A 709 12.92 4.46 -5.24
C ASN A 709 14.28 5.17 -5.11
N GLY A 710 14.59 5.71 -3.94
CA GLY A 710 15.79 6.50 -3.63
C GLY A 710 15.50 8.00 -3.56
N ASN A 711 16.39 8.76 -2.92
CA ASN A 711 16.16 10.19 -2.68
C ASN A 711 16.23 11.02 -3.97
N LYS A 712 15.13 11.64 -4.37
CA LYS A 712 15.07 12.44 -5.60
C LYS A 712 15.28 13.93 -5.31
N ILE A 713 15.83 14.64 -6.29
CA ILE A 713 15.83 16.10 -6.34
C ILE A 713 15.17 16.49 -7.66
N ILE A 714 13.92 16.93 -7.62
CA ILE A 714 13.13 17.28 -8.81
C ILE A 714 12.77 18.74 -8.75
N ARG A 715 13.05 19.47 -9.82
CA ARG A 715 12.74 20.90 -9.87
C ARG A 715 12.26 21.31 -11.24
N THR A 716 11.08 21.89 -11.27
CA THR A 716 10.44 22.41 -12.49
C THR A 716 10.36 23.94 -12.37
N TYR A 717 10.39 24.65 -13.48
CA TYR A 717 10.44 26.13 -13.47
C TYR A 717 9.09 26.77 -13.84
N GLY A 718 8.09 25.97 -14.18
CA GLY A 718 6.70 26.33 -14.44
C GLY A 718 5.95 25.18 -15.11
N GLY A 719 4.70 25.42 -15.53
CA GLY A 719 3.84 24.43 -16.18
C GLY A 719 3.04 23.55 -15.23
N ASN A 720 1.99 22.92 -15.76
CA ASN A 720 1.14 21.98 -15.03
C ASN A 720 1.81 20.61 -14.96
N ASP A 721 2.75 20.45 -14.04
CA ASP A 721 3.58 19.26 -13.94
C ASP A 721 2.87 18.10 -13.24
N THR A 722 3.17 16.89 -13.68
CA THR A 722 2.83 15.65 -12.97
C THR A 722 4.11 14.95 -12.56
N ILE A 723 4.32 14.82 -11.25
CA ILE A 723 5.49 14.22 -10.64
C ILE A 723 5.05 13.03 -9.80
N THR A 724 5.62 11.86 -10.07
CA THR A 724 5.42 10.64 -9.27
C THR A 724 6.78 10.08 -8.90
N THR A 725 7.00 9.84 -7.62
CA THR A 725 8.25 9.27 -7.10
C THR A 725 7.97 8.00 -6.30
N GLY A 726 8.94 7.09 -6.23
CA GLY A 726 8.92 5.96 -5.31
C GLY A 726 9.28 6.35 -3.87
N ASN A 727 9.66 5.37 -3.06
CA ASN A 727 10.10 5.57 -1.69
C ASN A 727 11.43 6.34 -1.63
N GLY A 728 11.63 7.20 -0.65
CA GLY A 728 12.85 7.98 -0.44
C GLY A 728 12.56 9.35 0.16
N ASN A 729 13.59 10.03 0.65
CA ASN A 729 13.46 11.42 1.09
C ASN A 729 13.64 12.34 -0.12
N ASN A 730 12.53 12.75 -0.73
CA ASN A 730 12.52 13.52 -1.96
C ASN A 730 12.48 15.03 -1.69
N TYR A 731 13.18 15.79 -2.52
CA TYR A 731 13.07 17.24 -2.57
C TYR A 731 12.42 17.62 -3.91
N ILE A 732 11.22 18.18 -3.84
CA ILE A 732 10.44 18.60 -5.01
C ILE A 732 10.16 20.09 -4.89
N ASP A 733 10.52 20.84 -5.93
CA ASP A 733 10.35 22.30 -5.97
C ASP A 733 9.87 22.71 -7.36
N THR A 734 8.55 22.89 -7.49
CA THR A 734 7.90 23.37 -8.72
C THR A 734 7.68 24.90 -8.69
N ALA A 735 8.11 25.55 -7.61
CA ALA A 735 7.82 26.95 -7.30
C ALA A 735 9.06 27.87 -7.32
N ARG A 736 10.13 27.47 -8.01
CA ARG A 736 11.43 28.18 -7.99
C ARG A 736 11.34 29.68 -8.31
N ASN A 737 10.37 30.12 -9.11
CA ASN A 737 10.09 31.53 -9.39
C ASN A 737 8.89 32.06 -8.58
N ARG A 738 9.06 32.17 -7.25
CA ARG A 738 8.07 32.71 -6.28
C ARG A 738 7.51 34.12 -6.56
N ASN A 739 7.97 34.80 -7.61
CA ASN A 739 7.57 36.16 -7.96
C ASN A 739 6.61 36.23 -9.16
N GLU A 740 6.32 35.11 -9.82
CA GLU A 740 5.47 35.09 -11.00
C GLU A 740 4.14 34.43 -10.65
N GLY A 741 3.07 35.22 -10.63
CA GLY A 741 1.70 34.77 -10.40
C GLY A 741 1.10 33.97 -11.55
N SER A 742 1.79 32.94 -12.04
CA SER A 742 1.22 31.91 -12.94
C SER A 742 1.05 30.62 -12.13
N GLY A 743 -0.16 30.15 -11.86
CA GLY A 743 -1.09 29.64 -12.88
C GLY A 743 -0.88 28.15 -13.18
N ASN A 744 -0.02 27.46 -12.43
CA ASN A 744 0.46 26.11 -12.70
C ASN A 744 -0.09 25.14 -11.66
N THR A 745 -1.16 24.43 -12.00
CA THR A 745 -1.68 23.32 -11.18
C THR A 745 -0.73 22.15 -11.30
N VAL A 746 -0.07 21.78 -10.20
CA VAL A 746 0.82 20.63 -10.17
C VAL A 746 0.16 19.44 -9.47
N LYS A 747 0.56 18.24 -9.92
CA LYS A 747 0.25 16.98 -9.25
C LYS A 747 1.54 16.35 -8.76
N VAL A 748 1.69 16.21 -7.46
CA VAL A 748 2.85 15.57 -6.82
C VAL A 748 2.36 14.36 -6.04
N ILE A 749 2.85 13.18 -6.38
CA ILE A 749 2.65 11.95 -5.62
C ILE A 749 4.02 11.38 -5.24
N THR A 750 4.25 11.12 -3.96
CA THR A 750 5.46 10.46 -3.48
C THR A 750 5.15 9.14 -2.79
N GLY A 751 6.18 8.30 -2.65
CA GLY A 751 6.12 7.08 -1.85
C GLY A 751 6.36 7.36 -0.37
N SER A 752 6.83 6.36 0.38
CA SER A 752 7.23 6.58 1.77
C SER A 752 8.56 7.33 1.87
N GLY A 753 8.70 8.24 2.82
CA GLY A 753 9.93 8.97 3.13
C GLY A 753 9.66 10.33 3.74
N ASN A 754 10.71 11.03 4.17
CA ASN A 754 10.58 12.40 4.66
C ASN A 754 10.75 13.37 3.48
N ASP A 755 9.65 13.69 2.83
CA ASP A 755 9.66 14.53 1.64
C ASP A 755 9.60 16.02 1.96
N VAL A 756 10.20 16.82 1.09
CA VAL A 756 10.11 18.28 1.10
C VAL A 756 9.52 18.73 -0.23
N ILE A 757 8.30 19.28 -0.19
CA ILE A 757 7.54 19.64 -1.39
C ILE A 757 7.24 21.15 -1.34
N HIS A 758 7.60 21.87 -2.40
CA HIS A 758 7.21 23.27 -2.61
C HIS A 758 6.43 23.39 -3.91
N THR A 759 5.19 23.87 -3.83
CA THR A 759 4.32 24.12 -4.98
C THR A 759 3.95 25.59 -5.14
N GLY A 760 3.31 25.91 -6.27
CA GLY A 760 3.08 27.28 -6.75
C GLY A 760 1.88 27.94 -6.07
N ALA A 761 1.27 28.92 -6.75
CA ALA A 761 0.11 29.71 -6.28
C ALA A 761 -1.27 29.18 -6.75
N SER A 762 -1.30 28.00 -7.38
CA SER A 762 -2.45 27.47 -8.13
C SER A 762 -3.03 26.26 -7.43
N ASN A 763 -4.14 25.74 -7.93
CA ASN A 763 -4.84 24.64 -7.28
C ASN A 763 -4.03 23.36 -7.43
N ASP A 764 -3.29 22.97 -6.39
CA ASP A 764 -2.33 21.88 -6.44
C ASP A 764 -2.87 20.59 -5.80
N LEU A 765 -2.44 19.44 -6.32
CA LEU A 765 -2.74 18.12 -5.78
C LEU A 765 -1.46 17.48 -5.24
N ILE A 766 -1.38 17.28 -3.94
CA ILE A 766 -0.22 16.71 -3.26
C ILE A 766 -0.64 15.47 -2.47
N ASP A 767 -0.02 14.32 -2.74
CA ASP A 767 -0.08 13.12 -1.91
C ASP A 767 1.35 12.72 -1.55
N SER A 768 1.77 12.96 -0.30
CA SER A 768 3.17 12.77 0.10
C SER A 768 3.47 11.40 0.74
N GLY A 769 2.50 10.47 0.76
CA GLY A 769 2.69 9.17 1.39
C GLY A 769 3.10 9.23 2.87
N ASP A 770 3.59 8.11 3.40
CA ASP A 770 4.07 8.00 4.78
C ASP A 770 5.42 8.69 5.00
N GLY A 771 5.68 9.15 6.21
CA GLY A 771 6.94 9.76 6.66
C GLY A 771 6.72 11.16 7.21
N SER A 772 7.76 11.79 7.75
CA SER A 772 7.65 13.16 8.29
C SER A 772 7.88 14.17 7.18
N ASN A 773 6.81 14.56 6.49
CA ASN A 773 6.88 15.41 5.31
C ASN A 773 6.86 16.89 5.69
N THR A 774 7.44 17.73 4.83
CA THR A 774 7.35 19.18 4.92
C THR A 774 6.80 19.72 3.61
N ILE A 775 5.62 20.32 3.65
CA ILE A 775 4.90 20.77 2.46
C ILE A 775 4.68 22.28 2.55
N PHE A 776 5.02 22.98 1.48
CA PHE A 776 4.70 24.39 1.28
C PHE A 776 3.85 24.52 0.02
N SER A 777 2.57 24.78 0.21
CA SER A 777 1.60 25.03 -0.86
C SER A 777 1.10 26.46 -0.72
N TYR A 778 1.37 27.32 -1.70
CA TYR A 778 1.06 28.74 -1.60
C TYR A 778 -0.21 29.06 -2.41
N GLY A 779 -1.06 30.00 -1.97
CA GLY A 779 -2.24 30.40 -2.78
C GLY A 779 -3.17 29.22 -3.12
N GLY A 780 -4.01 29.35 -4.16
CA GLY A 780 -4.72 28.21 -4.79
C GLY A 780 -5.76 27.46 -3.94
N ASP A 781 -6.69 26.75 -4.61
CA ASP A 781 -7.50 25.72 -3.92
C ASP A 781 -6.75 24.39 -3.89
N ASP A 782 -6.00 24.15 -2.81
CA ASP A 782 -5.09 23.00 -2.73
C ASP A 782 -5.72 21.78 -2.06
N TYR A 783 -5.39 20.60 -2.57
CA TYR A 783 -5.66 19.32 -1.93
C TYR A 783 -4.34 18.68 -1.51
N ILE A 784 -4.16 18.54 -0.20
CA ILE A 784 -2.95 17.99 0.40
C ILE A 784 -3.34 16.76 1.21
N LYS A 785 -2.74 15.63 0.87
CA LYS A 785 -2.85 14.38 1.61
C LYS A 785 -1.47 13.92 2.04
N THR A 786 -1.37 13.48 3.29
CA THR A 786 -0.17 12.90 3.88
C THR A 786 -0.56 11.57 4.55
N GLY A 787 0.38 10.63 4.62
CA GLY A 787 0.21 9.35 5.29
C GLY A 787 0.49 9.45 6.80
N SER A 788 1.05 8.39 7.38
CA SER A 788 1.48 8.40 8.78
C SER A 788 2.82 9.12 8.93
N GLY A 789 2.99 9.95 9.95
CA GLY A 789 4.17 10.81 10.02
C GLY A 789 4.12 11.87 11.10
N ASN A 790 5.17 12.67 11.20
CA ASN A 790 5.05 13.96 11.87
C ASN A 790 5.16 15.02 10.78
N ASP A 791 4.03 15.36 10.18
CA ASP A 791 3.99 16.20 9.00
C ASP A 791 3.98 17.69 9.37
N ASN A 792 4.63 18.52 8.56
CA ASN A 792 4.62 19.96 8.70
C ASN A 792 4.08 20.60 7.41
N ILE A 793 2.83 21.01 7.44
CA ILE A 793 2.08 21.46 6.26
C ILE A 793 1.84 22.97 6.40
N HIS A 794 2.43 23.73 5.49
CA HIS A 794 2.23 25.16 5.32
C HIS A 794 1.44 25.41 4.03
N ALA A 795 0.13 25.33 4.14
CA ALA A 795 -0.85 25.59 3.07
C ALA A 795 -1.37 27.03 3.14
N ASN A 796 -0.46 27.99 3.31
CA ASN A 796 -0.77 29.39 3.53
C ASN A 796 0.07 30.27 2.61
N ALA A 797 -0.51 31.35 2.11
CA ALA A 797 0.15 32.23 1.17
C ALA A 797 1.36 32.95 1.77
N SER A 798 2.31 33.24 0.87
CA SER A 798 3.46 34.11 1.17
C SER A 798 3.05 35.55 1.52
N ASN A 799 1.87 35.98 1.04
CA ASN A 799 1.26 37.27 1.32
C ASN A 799 -0.27 37.14 1.50
N ARG A 800 -0.89 38.03 2.29
CA ARG A 800 -2.33 37.95 2.63
C ARG A 800 -3.29 38.03 1.43
N ASN A 801 -2.84 38.58 0.29
CA ASN A 801 -3.70 38.76 -0.88
C ASN A 801 -3.79 37.51 -1.76
N ASP A 802 -2.79 36.61 -1.71
CA ASP A 802 -2.79 35.42 -2.58
C ASP A 802 -3.81 34.35 -2.11
N ASP A 803 -4.33 34.46 -0.88
CA ASP A 803 -5.26 33.48 -0.28
C ASP A 803 -6.72 33.96 -0.20
N ILE A 804 -7.04 35.17 -0.67
CA ILE A 804 -8.42 35.68 -0.56
C ILE A 804 -9.32 34.92 -1.54
N GLY A 805 -10.18 34.04 -1.02
CA GLY A 805 -11.15 33.28 -1.80
C GLY A 805 -10.67 31.91 -2.27
N HIS A 806 -9.59 31.39 -1.68
CA HIS A 806 -8.96 30.12 -2.06
C HIS A 806 -8.86 29.17 -0.86
N SER A 807 -9.66 28.11 -0.87
CA SER A 807 -9.84 27.12 0.20
C SER A 807 -8.79 26.01 0.18
N LYS A 808 -8.41 25.48 1.35
CA LYS A 808 -7.46 24.37 1.47
C LYS A 808 -8.16 23.12 1.98
N THR A 809 -7.85 21.97 1.38
CA THR A 809 -8.23 20.65 1.91
C THR A 809 -6.97 19.92 2.36
N VAL A 810 -6.83 19.69 3.66
CA VAL A 810 -5.68 19.00 4.25
C VAL A 810 -6.15 17.71 4.93
N ILE A 811 -5.55 16.58 4.54
CA ILE A 811 -5.82 15.27 5.11
C ILE A 811 -4.50 14.64 5.58
N SER A 812 -4.44 14.18 6.82
CA SER A 812 -3.31 13.40 7.34
C SER A 812 -3.77 12.19 8.13
N ASP A 813 -2.95 11.14 8.17
CA ASP A 813 -3.23 9.97 8.99
C ASP A 813 -2.64 10.15 10.41
N GLY A 814 -1.91 9.15 10.90
CA GLY A 814 -1.40 9.11 12.26
C GLY A 814 -0.17 10.00 12.49
N GLY A 815 0.00 10.47 13.73
CA GLY A 815 1.25 11.07 14.22
C GLY A 815 1.15 12.54 14.63
N ARG A 816 2.28 13.24 14.79
CA ARG A 816 2.31 14.60 15.33
C ARG A 816 2.46 15.65 14.25
N ASP A 817 1.33 16.14 13.77
CA ASP A 817 1.28 17.03 12.62
C ASP A 817 1.13 18.50 13.03
N VAL A 818 1.74 19.39 12.26
CA VAL A 818 1.59 20.84 12.35
C VAL A 818 1.00 21.33 11.04
N ILE A 819 -0.16 21.97 11.09
CA ILE A 819 -0.91 22.43 9.92
C ILE A 819 -1.14 23.93 10.04
N HIS A 820 -0.77 24.65 9.00
CA HIS A 820 -1.10 26.06 8.78
C HIS A 820 -1.91 26.17 7.49
N THR A 821 -3.13 26.70 7.55
CA THR A 821 -3.98 26.92 6.37
C THR A 821 -4.15 28.40 6.05
N SER A 822 -5.14 28.76 5.24
CA SER A 822 -5.31 30.08 4.65
C SER A 822 -6.21 31.00 5.50
N TYR A 823 -6.66 32.12 4.90
CA TYR A 823 -7.69 33.01 5.46
C TYR A 823 -9.10 32.74 4.89
N SER A 824 -9.24 31.68 4.09
CA SER A 824 -10.49 31.26 3.44
C SER A 824 -11.09 30.05 4.16
N ASN A 825 -12.24 29.56 3.68
CA ASN A 825 -12.91 28.42 4.30
C ASN A 825 -12.12 27.13 4.02
N ASP A 826 -11.44 26.60 5.02
CA ASP A 826 -10.57 25.43 4.87
C ASP A 826 -11.21 24.16 5.46
N THR A 827 -10.81 23.00 4.95
CA THR A 827 -11.20 21.67 5.46
C THR A 827 -9.95 20.94 5.92
N VAL A 828 -9.91 20.52 7.17
CA VAL A 828 -8.77 19.84 7.79
C VAL A 828 -9.27 18.55 8.44
N ILE A 829 -8.82 17.39 7.97
CA ILE A 829 -9.23 16.06 8.45
C ILE A 829 -7.97 15.28 8.85
N LEU A 830 -7.76 15.08 10.14
CA LEU A 830 -6.53 14.49 10.66
C LEU A 830 -6.85 13.21 11.45
N GLY A 831 -6.02 12.18 11.29
CA GLY A 831 -6.14 10.93 12.04
C GLY A 831 -5.68 11.06 13.50
N ASP A 832 -5.33 9.93 14.10
CA ASP A 832 -4.86 9.85 15.49
C ASP A 832 -3.48 10.52 15.68
N GLY A 833 -3.13 10.82 16.93
CA GLY A 833 -1.91 11.50 17.33
C GLY A 833 -2.14 12.98 17.64
N GLN A 834 -1.15 13.61 18.27
CA GLN A 834 -1.24 15.01 18.68
C GLN A 834 -1.18 15.94 17.46
N LYS A 835 -2.25 16.67 17.18
CA LYS A 835 -2.28 17.65 16.08
C LYS A 835 -2.08 19.08 16.59
N THR A 836 -1.44 19.92 15.79
CA THR A 836 -1.39 21.38 16.00
C THR A 836 -1.91 22.05 14.74
N VAL A 837 -3.08 22.70 14.83
CA VAL A 837 -3.77 23.29 13.68
C VAL A 837 -3.89 24.80 13.87
N PHE A 838 -3.46 25.56 12.86
CA PHE A 838 -3.60 27.00 12.79
C PHE A 838 -4.34 27.37 11.51
N THR A 839 -5.52 27.99 11.66
CA THR A 839 -6.24 28.64 10.56
C THR A 839 -6.28 30.15 10.80
N TYR A 840 -6.30 30.96 9.75
CA TYR A 840 -6.12 32.43 9.88
C TYR A 840 -7.39 33.24 9.62
N GLY A 841 -8.51 32.58 9.29
CA GLY A 841 -9.84 33.16 9.06
C GLY A 841 -10.69 32.23 8.19
N GLY A 842 -11.91 32.64 7.85
CA GLY A 842 -12.83 31.79 7.08
C GLY A 842 -13.74 30.93 7.96
N ASN A 843 -14.64 30.17 7.32
CA ASN A 843 -15.51 29.19 7.96
C ASN A 843 -14.84 27.81 7.82
N ASP A 844 -14.05 27.42 8.80
CA ASP A 844 -13.26 26.20 8.71
C ASP A 844 -14.04 24.97 9.20
N SER A 845 -13.75 23.82 8.61
CA SER A 845 -14.21 22.50 9.07
C SER A 845 -13.01 21.68 9.50
N ILE A 846 -12.82 21.51 10.81
CA ILE A 846 -11.67 20.82 11.39
C ILE A 846 -12.14 19.55 12.08
N THR A 847 -11.61 18.40 11.68
CA THR A 847 -11.84 17.11 12.31
C THR A 847 -10.50 16.47 12.66
N THR A 848 -10.34 16.03 13.91
CA THR A 848 -9.13 15.33 14.36
C THR A 848 -9.49 14.00 15.03
N GLY A 849 -8.61 13.02 14.94
CA GLY A 849 -8.72 11.75 15.66
C GLY A 849 -8.34 11.88 17.14
N ASN A 850 -8.00 10.75 17.76
CA ASN A 850 -7.60 10.70 19.16
C ASN A 850 -6.22 11.33 19.35
N GLY A 851 -6.05 12.18 20.36
CA GLY A 851 -4.79 12.84 20.68
C GLY A 851 -5.01 14.11 21.51
N ASN A 852 -3.94 14.61 22.13
CA ASN A 852 -4.00 15.91 22.80
C ASN A 852 -3.82 17.01 21.75
N ASN A 853 -4.90 17.43 21.09
CA ASN A 853 -4.84 18.34 19.96
C ASN A 853 -4.79 19.81 20.41
N TYR A 854 -4.07 20.64 19.67
CA TYR A 854 -4.08 22.10 19.83
C TYR A 854 -4.63 22.72 18.54
N ILE A 855 -5.76 23.42 18.64
CA ILE A 855 -6.43 24.07 17.51
C ILE A 855 -6.56 25.56 17.82
N ASP A 856 -6.08 26.42 16.93
CA ASP A 856 -6.18 27.87 17.05
C ASP A 856 -6.61 28.46 15.71
N THR A 857 -7.91 28.75 15.60
CA THR A 857 -8.50 29.44 14.44
C THR A 857 -8.53 30.96 14.65
N ALA A 858 -7.92 31.44 15.74
CA ALA A 858 -7.96 32.83 16.21
C ALA A 858 -6.60 33.54 16.11
N VAL A 859 -5.64 33.01 15.34
CA VAL A 859 -4.25 33.51 15.28
C VAL A 859 -4.20 35.00 14.96
N SER A 860 -5.13 35.49 14.13
CA SER A 860 -5.39 36.91 13.90
C SER A 860 -6.64 37.36 14.65
N ARG A 861 -6.54 37.51 15.98
CA ARG A 861 -7.59 38.02 16.93
C ARG A 861 -8.24 39.37 16.56
N LEU A 862 -7.86 39.95 15.42
CA LEU A 862 -8.25 41.27 14.90
C LEU A 862 -9.03 41.19 13.57
N ALA A 863 -9.20 40.02 12.95
CA ALA A 863 -9.88 39.88 11.66
C ALA A 863 -11.22 39.13 11.82
N GLY A 864 -12.29 39.88 12.10
CA GLY A 864 -13.66 39.35 12.06
C GLY A 864 -14.15 39.15 10.63
N SER A 865 -13.64 38.13 9.93
CA SER A 865 -14.16 37.72 8.63
C SER A 865 -14.28 36.20 8.54
N GLY A 866 -15.39 35.70 9.07
CA GLY A 866 -15.88 34.33 8.99
C GLY A 866 -17.29 34.27 9.61
N ASN A 867 -18.11 33.30 9.21
CA ASN A 867 -19.23 32.76 9.98
C ASN A 867 -18.79 31.41 10.60
N GLU A 868 -19.67 30.74 11.34
CA GLU A 868 -19.61 29.34 11.85
C GLU A 868 -18.40 28.48 11.47
N THR A 869 -17.42 28.35 12.39
CA THR A 869 -16.37 27.31 12.34
C THR A 869 -16.89 26.02 12.97
N THR A 870 -16.63 24.87 12.34
CA THR A 870 -16.96 23.55 12.89
C THR A 870 -15.69 22.84 13.32
N ILE A 871 -15.61 22.44 14.59
CA ILE A 871 -14.48 21.70 15.15
C ILE A 871 -15.01 20.41 15.78
N GLN A 872 -14.45 19.28 15.35
CA GLN A 872 -14.68 17.98 15.96
C GLN A 872 -13.33 17.34 16.33
N THR A 873 -13.18 16.90 17.58
CA THR A 873 -11.98 16.18 18.03
C THR A 873 -12.32 14.80 18.57
N GLY A 874 -11.36 13.88 18.52
CA GLY A 874 -11.46 12.58 19.18
C GLY A 874 -11.10 12.65 20.67
N ASP A 875 -10.84 11.49 21.28
CA ASP A 875 -10.43 11.42 22.68
C ASP A 875 -9.04 12.04 22.90
N GLY A 876 -8.82 12.71 24.02
CA GLY A 876 -7.56 13.32 24.43
C GLY A 876 -7.80 14.64 25.15
N ASN A 877 -6.76 15.20 25.77
CA ASN A 877 -6.86 16.52 26.39
C ASN A 877 -6.59 17.59 25.33
N ASN A 878 -7.64 18.13 24.73
CA ASN A 878 -7.59 19.09 23.65
C ASN A 878 -7.53 20.54 24.17
N VAL A 879 -6.91 21.42 23.39
CA VAL A 879 -6.90 22.87 23.62
C VAL A 879 -7.39 23.55 22.36
N ILE A 880 -8.52 24.26 22.47
CA ILE A 880 -9.18 24.89 21.33
C ILE A 880 -9.33 26.39 21.60
N HIS A 881 -8.85 27.20 20.66
CA HIS A 881 -9.08 28.64 20.59
C HIS A 881 -9.81 28.96 19.29
N THR A 882 -11.04 29.44 19.38
CA THR A 882 -11.81 29.82 18.19
C THR A 882 -11.89 31.33 18.00
N SER A 883 -12.39 31.77 16.86
CA SER A 883 -12.47 33.18 16.50
C SER A 883 -13.58 33.91 17.28
N ARG A 884 -13.94 35.15 16.88
CA ARG A 884 -15.05 35.91 17.50
C ARG A 884 -16.42 35.69 16.85
N THR A 885 -16.55 34.56 16.19
CA THR A 885 -17.69 34.18 15.38
C THR A 885 -18.52 33.16 16.13
N ASP A 886 -19.73 32.93 15.65
CA ASP A 886 -20.51 31.77 16.10
C ASP A 886 -19.69 30.51 15.70
N ASP A 887 -19.59 29.48 16.54
CA ASP A 887 -18.81 28.27 16.28
C ASP A 887 -19.54 27.01 16.81
N TYR A 888 -19.31 25.86 16.18
CA TYR A 888 -19.81 24.54 16.60
C TYR A 888 -18.61 23.65 16.99
N ILE A 889 -18.50 23.32 18.28
CA ILE A 889 -17.35 22.63 18.87
C ILE A 889 -17.82 21.35 19.53
N VAL A 890 -17.28 20.22 19.10
CA VAL A 890 -17.51 18.90 19.71
C VAL A 890 -16.16 18.26 20.05
N THR A 891 -15.98 17.86 21.30
CA THR A 891 -14.80 17.11 21.73
C THR A 891 -15.16 15.71 22.23
N GLY A 892 -14.14 14.85 22.31
CA GLY A 892 -14.27 13.47 22.77
C GLY A 892 -14.13 13.35 24.29
N ASN A 893 -13.63 12.20 24.77
CA ASN A 893 -13.26 12.09 26.18
C ASN A 893 -11.87 12.71 26.44
N GLY A 894 -11.67 13.37 27.56
CA GLY A 894 -10.42 13.98 27.98
C GLY A 894 -10.69 15.22 28.81
N ASN A 895 -9.67 15.79 29.45
CA ASN A 895 -9.81 17.09 30.12
C ASN A 895 -9.48 18.19 29.10
N ASP A 896 -10.51 18.76 28.50
CA ASP A 896 -10.40 19.74 27.42
C ASP A 896 -10.35 21.17 27.95
N ILE A 897 -9.69 22.06 27.18
CA ILE A 897 -9.69 23.50 27.41
C ILE A 897 -10.24 24.18 26.17
N ILE A 898 -11.41 24.78 26.28
CA ILE A 898 -12.11 25.42 25.16
C ILE A 898 -12.23 26.91 25.45
N HIS A 899 -11.69 27.72 24.55
CA HIS A 899 -11.83 29.16 24.51
C HIS A 899 -12.57 29.56 23.23
N ALA A 900 -13.89 29.64 23.32
CA ALA A 900 -14.75 30.11 22.24
C ALA A 900 -14.99 31.60 22.43
N TYR A 901 -14.27 32.46 21.70
CA TYR A 901 -14.19 33.88 22.05
C TYR A 901 -15.42 34.68 21.59
N GLY A 902 -16.52 34.72 22.35
CA GLY A 902 -17.73 35.43 21.94
C GLY A 902 -18.44 34.71 20.78
N GLY A 903 -19.41 35.36 20.12
CA GLY A 903 -20.29 34.64 19.18
C GLY A 903 -21.37 33.79 19.89
N ASN A 904 -22.31 33.25 19.12
CA ASN A 904 -23.33 32.32 19.60
C ASN A 904 -22.84 30.90 19.37
N ASN A 905 -22.18 30.30 20.35
CA ASN A 905 -21.51 29.01 20.17
C ASN A 905 -22.38 27.84 20.59
N ILE A 906 -22.14 26.69 19.96
CA ILE A 906 -22.62 25.39 20.40
C ILE A 906 -21.39 24.57 20.79
N ILE A 907 -21.31 24.15 22.05
CA ILE A 907 -20.18 23.44 22.62
C ILE A 907 -20.68 22.15 23.26
N GLU A 908 -20.13 21.02 22.86
CA GLU A 908 -20.36 19.69 23.45
C GLU A 908 -18.98 19.09 23.81
N SER A 909 -18.58 19.10 25.09
CA SER A 909 -17.20 18.72 25.47
C SER A 909 -16.98 17.24 25.82
N GLY A 910 -18.01 16.41 25.74
CA GLY A 910 -17.83 14.96 25.87
C GLY A 910 -17.62 14.51 27.31
N GLY A 911 -16.44 14.02 27.68
CA GLY A 911 -16.24 13.43 29.01
C GLY A 911 -14.85 13.64 29.58
N GLY A 912 -14.74 14.29 30.72
CA GLY A 912 -13.52 14.53 31.48
C GLY A 912 -13.78 15.70 32.42
N ASN A 913 -12.73 16.36 32.92
CA ASN A 913 -12.91 17.58 33.71
C ASN A 913 -12.52 18.76 32.82
N ASP A 914 -13.51 19.32 32.15
CA ASP A 914 -13.35 20.30 31.09
C ASP A 914 -13.34 21.73 31.63
N MET A 915 -12.64 22.60 30.90
CA MET A 915 -12.58 24.02 31.19
C MET A 915 -13.07 24.81 29.98
N ILE A 916 -14.30 25.31 30.05
CA ILE A 916 -14.97 26.00 28.95
C ILE A 916 -15.08 27.49 29.25
N PHE A 917 -14.60 28.31 28.32
CA PHE A 917 -14.69 29.77 28.35
C PHE A 917 -15.32 30.27 27.06
N ALA A 918 -16.63 30.59 27.10
CA ALA A 918 -17.36 31.15 25.97
C ALA A 918 -17.25 32.68 25.85
N PHE A 919 -16.59 33.35 26.82
CA PHE A 919 -16.45 34.80 26.84
C PHE A 919 -15.14 35.32 26.20
N ASP A 920 -15.17 36.56 25.70
CA ASP A 920 -13.99 37.29 25.24
C ASP A 920 -13.23 37.93 26.43
N LEU A 921 -11.91 38.01 26.33
CA LEU A 921 -11.06 38.75 27.25
C LEU A 921 -11.44 40.25 27.32
N ASP A 922 -11.99 40.82 26.24
CA ASP A 922 -12.62 42.14 26.23
C ASP A 922 -14.13 42.03 26.50
N ARG A 923 -14.48 41.79 27.77
CA ARG A 923 -15.83 41.62 28.35
C ARG A 923 -16.90 42.67 27.99
N ASN A 924 -16.62 43.65 27.13
CA ASN A 924 -17.58 44.66 26.70
C ASN A 924 -18.34 44.28 25.41
N ASN A 925 -17.93 43.21 24.71
CA ASN A 925 -18.48 42.84 23.40
C ASN A 925 -19.45 41.63 23.42
N ASP A 926 -19.69 41.01 24.58
CA ASP A 926 -20.40 39.72 24.69
C ASP A 926 -21.81 39.83 25.30
N LYS A 927 -22.39 41.04 25.33
CA LYS A 927 -23.66 41.32 26.03
C LYS A 927 -24.91 40.75 25.37
N ASP A 928 -24.83 40.42 24.08
CA ASP A 928 -25.95 39.97 23.27
C ASP A 928 -25.66 38.60 22.63
N LYS A 929 -24.79 37.79 23.26
CA LYS A 929 -24.33 36.50 22.72
C LYS A 929 -24.93 35.34 23.50
N GLU A 930 -25.54 34.40 22.79
CA GLU A 930 -26.30 33.29 23.35
C GLU A 930 -25.59 31.98 23.03
N ASN A 931 -25.12 31.24 24.04
CA ASN A 931 -24.40 30.00 23.85
C ASN A 931 -25.20 28.79 24.33
N TYR A 932 -25.04 27.66 23.65
CA TYR A 932 -25.44 26.34 24.12
C TYR A 932 -24.18 25.59 24.53
N ILE A 933 -24.08 25.21 25.80
CA ILE A 933 -22.91 24.51 26.35
C ILE A 933 -23.38 23.24 27.05
N ASP A 934 -22.93 22.09 26.58
CA ASP A 934 -23.04 20.79 27.24
C ASP A 934 -21.64 20.30 27.60
N ALA A 935 -21.32 20.32 28.90
CA ALA A 935 -20.01 19.92 29.38
C ALA A 935 -19.86 18.39 29.56
N GLY A 936 -20.98 17.65 29.46
CA GLY A 936 -20.92 16.20 29.34
C GLY A 936 -20.65 15.44 30.64
N ALA A 937 -19.50 14.80 30.83
CA ALA A 937 -19.25 13.94 31.98
C ALA A 937 -17.91 14.15 32.67
N GLY A 938 -17.91 14.76 33.83
CA GLY A 938 -16.85 14.78 34.84
C GLY A 938 -17.05 16.00 35.72
N ASN A 939 -15.98 16.57 36.30
CA ASN A 939 -16.14 17.77 37.14
C ASN A 939 -15.75 19.00 36.34
N ASP A 940 -16.74 19.60 35.69
CA ASP A 940 -16.50 20.61 34.67
C ASP A 940 -16.51 22.02 35.24
N THR A 941 -15.79 22.93 34.58
CA THR A 941 -15.82 24.37 34.87
C THR A 941 -16.26 25.12 33.63
N VAL A 942 -17.48 25.64 33.68
CA VAL A 942 -18.10 26.34 32.54
C VAL A 942 -18.26 27.82 32.85
N HIS A 943 -17.76 28.65 31.95
CA HIS A 943 -17.98 30.08 31.93
C HIS A 943 -18.70 30.51 30.65
N GLY A 944 -19.96 30.90 30.81
CA GLY A 944 -20.78 31.56 29.77
C GLY A 944 -20.33 33.00 29.49
N THR A 945 -21.24 33.81 28.94
CA THR A 945 -21.02 35.17 28.43
C THR A 945 -21.83 36.20 29.21
N GLN A 946 -22.16 37.36 28.64
CA GLN A 946 -23.07 38.34 29.26
C GLN A 946 -24.46 38.36 28.59
N GLY A 947 -24.73 37.45 27.64
CA GLY A 947 -26.03 37.27 27.00
C GLY A 947 -26.81 36.10 27.59
N GLU A 948 -27.81 35.58 26.89
CA GLU A 948 -28.68 34.49 27.40
C GLU A 948 -28.07 33.12 27.07
N ASP A 949 -27.46 32.47 28.05
CA ASP A 949 -26.78 31.18 27.84
C ASP A 949 -27.64 29.97 28.30
N THR A 950 -27.52 28.85 27.60
CA THR A 950 -28.03 27.54 28.03
C THR A 950 -26.85 26.65 28.42
N ILE A 951 -26.78 26.25 29.70
CA ILE A 951 -25.65 25.51 30.25
C ILE A 951 -26.12 24.19 30.87
N ILE A 952 -25.53 23.09 30.42
CA ILE A 952 -25.69 21.74 30.95
C ILE A 952 -24.34 21.32 31.52
N GLY A 953 -24.27 21.15 32.85
CA GLY A 953 -23.06 20.63 33.51
C GLY A 953 -22.82 19.17 33.14
N GLY A 954 -23.89 18.37 33.18
CA GLY A 954 -23.83 16.97 32.78
C GLY A 954 -23.65 16.07 34.00
N TYR A 955 -22.78 15.04 33.95
CA TYR A 955 -22.54 14.10 35.06
C TYR A 955 -21.27 14.47 35.84
N GLY A 956 -21.38 14.82 37.12
CA GLY A 956 -20.25 14.93 38.04
C GLY A 956 -20.45 16.04 39.07
N ASP A 957 -19.39 16.67 39.56
CA ASP A 957 -19.52 17.80 40.48
C ASP A 957 -19.08 19.08 39.76
N ASP A 958 -20.01 19.77 39.10
CA ASP A 958 -19.70 20.86 38.17
C ASP A 958 -19.67 22.25 38.82
N THR A 959 -18.93 23.19 38.21
CA THR A 959 -18.95 24.61 38.56
C THR A 959 -19.32 25.47 37.36
N LEU A 960 -20.49 26.11 37.44
CA LEU A 960 -21.10 26.84 36.33
C LEU A 960 -21.20 28.35 36.64
N TYR A 961 -20.84 29.18 35.66
CA TYR A 961 -20.97 30.64 35.69
C TYR A 961 -21.74 31.11 34.45
N GLY A 962 -22.93 31.69 34.65
CA GLY A 962 -23.71 32.33 33.57
C GLY A 962 -23.39 33.82 33.39
N TYR A 963 -22.87 34.46 34.44
CA TYR A 963 -22.65 35.91 34.56
C TYR A 963 -23.91 36.77 34.53
N THR A 964 -24.13 37.52 33.46
CA THR A 964 -25.31 38.40 33.33
C THR A 964 -26.08 37.94 32.13
N GLY A 965 -27.40 38.08 32.13
CA GLY A 965 -28.21 37.51 31.08
C GLY A 965 -29.40 36.81 31.71
N ASN A 966 -30.32 36.30 30.90
CA ASN A 966 -31.36 35.41 31.38
C ASN A 966 -30.90 33.97 31.12
N ASP A 967 -30.08 33.42 32.02
CA ASP A 967 -29.43 32.14 31.79
C ASP A 967 -30.35 30.96 32.10
N LEU A 968 -30.21 29.87 31.36
CA LEU A 968 -30.91 28.60 31.56
C LEU A 968 -29.93 27.49 31.93
N PHE A 969 -29.97 27.05 33.18
CA PHE A 969 -29.20 25.90 33.65
C PHE A 969 -30.04 24.63 33.55
N ILE A 970 -29.60 23.63 32.80
CA ILE A 970 -30.31 22.34 32.66
C ILE A 970 -29.68 21.32 33.61
N PHE A 971 -30.50 20.76 34.49
CA PHE A 971 -30.09 19.83 35.54
C PHE A 971 -30.76 18.47 35.35
N SER A 972 -29.96 17.40 35.36
CA SER A 972 -30.43 16.03 35.17
C SER A 972 -30.52 15.24 36.49
N ASP A 973 -31.26 14.14 36.47
CA ASP A 973 -31.45 13.27 37.65
C ASP A 973 -30.13 12.67 38.16
N SER A 974 -29.11 12.60 37.30
CA SER A 974 -27.80 12.02 37.61
C SER A 974 -26.68 13.05 37.54
N ALA A 975 -27.01 14.34 37.67
CA ALA A 975 -26.05 15.40 37.49
C ALA A 975 -24.91 15.40 38.51
N GLY A 976 -25.13 14.89 39.73
CA GLY A 976 -24.12 14.89 40.79
C GLY A 976 -24.25 16.12 41.70
N LYS A 977 -23.16 16.78 42.10
CA LYS A 977 -23.20 17.92 43.05
C LYS A 977 -22.66 19.21 42.45
N ASP A 978 -23.53 19.92 41.77
CA ASP A 978 -23.15 21.10 41.01
C ASP A 978 -23.18 22.39 41.83
N ILE A 979 -22.47 23.39 41.35
CA ILE A 979 -22.41 24.73 41.91
C ILE A 979 -22.68 25.73 40.78
N ILE A 980 -23.79 26.47 40.89
CA ILE A 980 -23.96 27.70 40.12
C ILE A 980 -23.40 28.85 40.96
N ALA A 981 -22.30 29.44 40.49
CA ALA A 981 -21.49 30.32 41.30
C ALA A 981 -21.99 31.77 41.37
N ASP A 982 -22.88 32.18 40.45
CA ASP A 982 -23.35 33.56 40.29
C ASP A 982 -24.86 33.69 39.96
N PHE A 983 -25.66 32.68 40.27
CA PHE A 983 -27.10 32.65 39.99
C PHE A 983 -27.85 33.92 40.40
N ASN A 984 -28.55 34.54 39.45
CA ASN A 984 -29.37 35.72 39.62
C ASN A 984 -30.87 35.38 39.59
N VAL A 985 -31.48 35.36 40.78
CA VAL A 985 -32.91 35.05 40.99
C VAL A 985 -33.91 35.94 40.23
N LYS A 986 -33.49 37.01 39.55
CA LYS A 986 -34.38 37.84 38.74
C LYS A 986 -34.43 37.42 37.28
N ASP A 987 -33.33 36.87 36.78
CA ASP A 987 -33.05 36.74 35.36
C ASP A 987 -32.90 35.25 35.00
N ASP A 988 -32.19 34.47 35.83
CA ASP A 988 -31.83 33.07 35.55
C ASP A 988 -32.93 32.07 35.91
N LYS A 989 -32.88 30.91 35.23
CA LYS A 989 -33.78 29.77 35.46
C LYS A 989 -33.04 28.44 35.50
N ILE A 990 -33.65 27.47 36.19
CA ILE A 990 -33.18 26.09 36.25
C ILE A 990 -34.24 25.18 35.63
N LEU A 991 -33.88 24.41 34.60
CA LEU A 991 -34.72 23.38 34.00
C LEU A 991 -34.31 22.02 34.55
N PHE A 992 -35.26 21.28 35.12
CA PHE A 992 -35.06 19.87 35.41
C PHE A 992 -35.46 19.03 34.20
N SER A 993 -34.56 18.20 33.67
CA SER A 993 -34.83 17.45 32.44
C SER A 993 -35.92 16.38 32.58
N ASN A 994 -36.22 15.96 33.81
CA ASN A 994 -37.26 14.96 34.07
C ASN A 994 -38.64 15.62 34.21
N SER A 995 -39.40 15.58 33.12
CA SER A 995 -40.77 16.12 33.02
C SER A 995 -41.81 15.56 34.00
N ALA A 996 -41.49 14.52 34.78
CA ALA A 996 -42.36 14.01 35.84
C ALA A 996 -42.21 14.75 37.18
N LEU A 997 -41.22 15.64 37.29
CA LEU A 997 -40.94 16.42 38.48
C LEU A 997 -41.91 17.58 38.67
N SER A 998 -42.06 17.97 39.93
CA SER A 998 -42.70 19.21 40.34
C SER A 998 -41.89 19.93 41.40
N PHE A 999 -42.23 21.19 41.66
CA PHE A 999 -41.56 21.99 42.69
C PHE A 999 -41.66 21.39 44.09
N ASP A 1000 -42.74 20.69 44.38
CA ASP A 1000 -42.97 20.02 45.67
C ASP A 1000 -42.02 18.83 45.91
N ASP A 1001 -41.39 18.30 44.86
CA ASP A 1001 -40.44 17.18 44.94
C ASP A 1001 -39.01 17.64 45.31
N LEU A 1002 -38.75 18.95 45.29
CA LEU A 1002 -37.43 19.51 45.59
C LEU A 1002 -37.19 19.69 47.10
N HIS A 1003 -35.96 19.46 47.54
CA HIS A 1003 -35.55 19.66 48.93
C HIS A 1003 -34.55 20.80 49.07
N PHE A 1004 -34.88 21.80 49.90
CA PHE A 1004 -34.06 23.00 50.07
C PHE A 1004 -33.34 23.04 51.42
N LYS A 1005 -32.06 23.40 51.43
CA LYS A 1005 -31.25 23.56 52.64
C LYS A 1005 -30.35 24.80 52.54
N ALA A 1006 -30.45 25.68 53.53
CA ALA A 1006 -29.55 26.83 53.64
C ALA A 1006 -28.21 26.43 54.30
N VAL A 1007 -27.09 26.80 53.69
CA VAL A 1007 -25.73 26.61 54.23
C VAL A 1007 -24.90 27.85 53.93
N ASN A 1008 -24.39 28.55 54.95
CA ASN A 1008 -23.47 29.68 54.78
C ASN A 1008 -23.90 30.78 53.77
N ASN A 1009 -25.20 31.11 53.73
CA ASN A 1009 -25.84 32.04 52.78
C ASN A 1009 -26.04 31.49 51.35
N ASP A 1010 -25.63 30.26 51.09
CA ASP A 1010 -25.95 29.52 49.87
C ASP A 1010 -27.25 28.72 50.08
N THR A 1011 -27.92 28.40 48.97
CA THR A 1011 -29.04 27.48 48.95
C THR A 1011 -28.63 26.21 48.24
N ILE A 1012 -28.78 25.06 48.91
CA ILE A 1012 -28.66 23.75 48.29
C ILE A 1012 -30.06 23.28 47.92
N VAL A 1013 -30.28 22.99 46.65
CA VAL A 1013 -31.46 22.31 46.13
C VAL A 1013 -31.07 20.85 45.90
N SER A 1014 -31.81 19.91 46.45
CA SER A 1014 -31.53 18.48 46.33
C SER A 1014 -32.71 17.76 45.71
N TYR A 1015 -32.39 16.82 44.83
CA TYR A 1015 -33.34 15.99 44.11
C TYR A 1015 -32.74 14.60 43.91
N PHE A 1016 -33.40 13.57 44.44
CA PHE A 1016 -32.83 12.23 44.61
C PHE A 1016 -31.41 12.26 45.22
N ASP A 1017 -30.42 11.70 44.52
CA ASP A 1017 -29.02 11.66 44.93
C ASP A 1017 -28.21 12.87 44.40
N SER A 1018 -28.82 13.70 43.55
CA SER A 1018 -28.21 14.88 42.92
C SER A 1018 -28.51 16.17 43.70
N GLN A 1019 -27.59 17.13 43.65
CA GLN A 1019 -27.67 18.40 44.37
C GLN A 1019 -27.15 19.55 43.50
N ILE A 1020 -27.76 20.72 43.62
CA ILE A 1020 -27.24 21.95 43.04
C ILE A 1020 -27.14 23.02 44.12
N THR A 1021 -25.98 23.67 44.21
CA THR A 1021 -25.69 24.74 45.17
C THR A 1021 -25.74 26.09 44.45
N LEU A 1022 -26.68 26.94 44.86
CA LEU A 1022 -26.78 28.32 44.40
C LEU A 1022 -25.97 29.22 45.34
N ARG A 1023 -24.75 29.58 44.92
CA ARG A 1023 -23.81 30.32 45.76
C ARG A 1023 -24.27 31.77 45.94
N GLY A 1024 -24.29 32.25 47.18
CA GLY A 1024 -24.71 33.60 47.53
C GLY A 1024 -26.23 33.86 47.49
N VAL A 1025 -27.04 32.87 47.11
CA VAL A 1025 -28.49 32.98 47.03
C VAL A 1025 -29.11 32.51 48.33
N ALA A 1026 -29.75 33.44 49.06
CA ALA A 1026 -30.46 33.11 50.29
C ALA A 1026 -31.77 32.34 50.00
N ILE A 1027 -32.03 31.28 50.76
CA ILE A 1027 -33.21 30.39 50.60
C ILE A 1027 -34.57 31.13 50.61
N VAL A 1028 -34.62 32.32 51.22
CA VAL A 1028 -35.82 33.18 51.25
C VAL A 1028 -36.18 33.80 49.90
N ASN A 1029 -35.25 33.76 48.93
CA ASN A 1029 -35.44 34.29 47.58
C ASN A 1029 -35.79 33.18 46.57
N ILE A 1030 -36.01 31.95 47.03
CA ILE A 1030 -36.35 30.82 46.17
C ILE A 1030 -37.87 30.75 45.99
N GLU A 1031 -38.31 30.86 44.75
CA GLU A 1031 -39.71 30.80 44.34
C GLU A 1031 -39.88 29.77 43.21
N GLU A 1032 -41.09 29.21 43.06
CA GLU A 1032 -41.39 28.16 42.07
C GLU A 1032 -41.11 28.60 40.63
N ASN A 1033 -41.28 29.89 40.32
CA ASN A 1033 -41.06 30.45 38.99
C ASN A 1033 -39.59 30.46 38.52
N LEU A 1034 -38.63 30.19 39.40
CA LEU A 1034 -37.21 30.00 39.06
C LEU A 1034 -36.96 28.65 38.39
N PHE A 1035 -37.92 27.72 38.50
CA PHE A 1035 -37.77 26.34 38.05
C PHE A 1035 -38.70 26.03 36.88
N ILE A 1036 -38.19 25.25 35.94
CA ILE A 1036 -38.94 24.69 34.81
C ILE A 1036 -38.87 23.16 34.96
N PHE A 1037 -40.00 22.48 34.71
CA PHE A 1037 -40.15 21.03 34.78
C PHE A 1037 -40.66 20.49 33.45
#